data_AF-A0AAN9SSI5-F1
#
_entry.id   AF-A0AAN9SSI5-F1
#
_cell.length_a   1.000
_cell.length_b   1.000
_cell.length_c   1.000
_cell.angle_alpha   90.00
_cell.angle_beta   90.00
_cell.angle_gamma   90.00
#
_symmetry.space_group_name_H-M   'P 1'
#
loop_
_entity.id
_entity.type
_entity.pdbx_description
1 polymer ?
#
loop_
_entity_poly.entity_id
_entity_poly.type
_entity_poly.pdbx_seq_one_letter_code
_entity_poly.pdbx_strand_id
1 'polypeptide(L)'
;MIPHLAVTDCGWSELFVMETKEHLLAQKKPTLTPKAIIHQYFGSKACYVVEEVKEVPQTECLGLSIPQMGPCLYRCELQLPEFSVVSGTFKKKKDAEQSAAEIAIEKLGICTETIDPTPQEAQESLVARIAYIFSEKFLICDHPLSGHIRATLRRKGDLCGLVPISVIAGYDAKLLSLCKCINLEVESNPFLIISYIMRATANLGQFLATFEHLWIRRLSPYPQDIIESLMQENGSQECIQVSAIRIPSSYEQSIEAVTLHISLKEYYLDIIANELGFEDAAHVLISRNLGKASSEIRLFFTAPKPYVLDLFSKFPNGKETLNFKHSLNVRASYFAGQDITGDAILASIGYTRKSRDLFYEDVSVQLYYRMVLGKSPCGIYKLSREAILVSELPSKFTTRANWRGSLPRDIVCMFCRQHRLSEPIFAFHPFPVSSGLSGSCLKVAESGENMNECVNGVSVASPNHSLLDVFTCEIQLHSRRGDLILCCSPKDCYKKTNDALQNASLKVLSWLNTCFKSKVFPFEQLYEIADDFNIQIYSKDIIIDILAAAGQSTYNNSQLSEIQSQCNKFVESIYMNSPYDILGNMVHLLKIEGPFSGVCPSNGSLACIRYSVSLAVKGDNVKEIIEVCDEFEFEVGVGAVVSYIEEVLMQMSVGQYAYFSTNLLPSDLIFASGGDSVKMLSLLSSKDCYMEYEISLIKVAEPPEERMEQALFSPPLSKQRVEFAVQQILESHATTLIDFGCGSGSLLEALLNYPTSLEKMAGVDISQKGLSRAAKVLNSKLVTNSDTGGQWTSIKSVILYEGSITNFGSQLHGFDIGTCLEVIEHMDEDQACVFGDVALSCFRPRILIVSTPNFEYNVVLQKSNPPTQEQEESDDKTLLQSCKFRNHDHKFEWTREQFRQWASDLAARHNYNVEFSGVGGSADVEPGYASQIAVFKRVWKLEDDVLKHVDEHHYHVIWEWNMPVLYALNLKGTAERGEKEKYNL
;
A
#
# COMPACT_ATOMS: atom_id res chain seq x y z
N MET A 1 -14.29 39.41 17.54
CA MET A 1 -13.04 39.92 16.92
C MET A 1 -11.90 39.08 17.44
N ILE A 2 -11.59 38.01 16.70
CA ILE A 2 -10.54 37.02 17.00
C ILE A 2 -9.58 37.11 15.82
N PRO A 3 -8.27 37.26 16.02
CA PRO A 3 -7.36 37.49 14.92
C PRO A 3 -7.21 36.21 14.10
N HIS A 4 -7.47 36.32 12.79
CA HIS A 4 -7.14 35.31 11.80
C HIS A 4 -5.63 35.04 11.83
N LEU A 5 -5.22 33.94 12.46
CA LEU A 5 -3.93 33.31 12.21
C LEU A 5 -4.06 32.58 10.87
N ALA A 6 -3.62 33.23 9.81
CA ALA A 6 -3.37 32.58 8.53
C ALA A 6 -2.23 31.57 8.73
N VAL A 7 -2.60 30.31 8.96
CA VAL A 7 -1.70 29.18 8.76
C VAL A 7 -1.39 29.18 7.27
N THR A 8 -0.15 29.50 6.93
CA THR A 8 0.35 29.42 5.57
C THR A 8 0.22 27.98 5.09
N ASP A 9 -0.71 27.75 4.15
CA ASP A 9 -0.76 26.61 3.23
C ASP A 9 0.60 26.47 2.52
N CYS A 10 1.56 25.82 3.17
CA CYS A 10 2.74 25.26 2.51
C CYS A 10 2.52 23.75 2.44
N GLY A 11 2.56 23.17 1.25
CA GLY A 11 2.34 21.75 1.01
C GLY A 11 3.34 20.86 1.76
N TRP A 12 2.96 20.40 2.96
CA TRP A 12 3.75 19.46 3.75
C TRP A 12 3.58 18.01 3.27
N SER A 13 2.45 17.70 2.60
CA SER A 13 2.27 16.44 1.88
C SER A 13 3.30 16.28 0.76
N GLU A 14 3.70 17.36 0.06
CA GLU A 14 4.79 17.32 -0.92
C GLU A 14 6.17 17.07 -0.29
N LEU A 15 6.35 17.28 1.02
CA LEU A 15 7.61 17.02 1.72
C LEU A 15 7.89 15.53 1.95
N PHE A 16 6.85 14.69 2.04
CA PHE A 16 6.98 13.24 2.14
C PHE A 16 6.50 12.49 0.87
N VAL A 17 5.63 13.08 0.04
CA VAL A 17 5.06 12.44 -1.16
C VAL A 17 5.89 12.71 -2.44
N MET A 18 6.69 13.79 -2.49
CA MET A 18 7.61 14.06 -3.62
C MET A 18 9.01 13.47 -3.45
N GLU A 19 9.14 12.29 -2.84
CA GLU A 19 10.32 11.43 -3.03
C GLU A 19 10.20 10.56 -4.31
N THR A 20 9.36 10.98 -5.26
CA THR A 20 9.21 10.34 -6.56
C THR A 20 10.13 11.00 -7.58
N LYS A 21 11.24 10.30 -7.86
CA LYS A 21 12.29 10.58 -8.87
C LYS A 21 13.28 11.69 -8.50
N GLU A 22 14.32 11.34 -7.75
CA GLU A 22 15.68 11.71 -8.16
C GLU A 22 16.72 10.82 -7.47
N HIS A 23 17.66 10.33 -8.28
CA HIS A 23 18.53 9.19 -8.00
C HIS A 23 19.72 9.54 -7.10
N LEU A 24 19.90 8.77 -6.03
CA LEU A 24 21.21 8.50 -5.41
C LEU A 24 21.29 7.01 -5.05
N LEU A 25 21.46 6.20 -6.10
CA LEU A 25 21.76 4.77 -6.04
C LEU A 25 23.26 4.57 -5.81
N ALA A 26 23.62 3.69 -4.87
CA ALA A 26 24.89 2.98 -4.93
C ALA A 26 24.62 1.56 -5.44
N GLN A 27 24.93 1.39 -6.73
CA GLN A 27 25.31 0.17 -7.48
C GLN A 27 24.36 -1.04 -7.42
N LYS A 28 23.69 -1.45 -8.51
CA LYS A 28 23.88 -1.18 -9.94
C LYS A 28 23.58 0.29 -10.28
N LYS A 29 24.42 0.93 -11.11
CA LYS A 29 23.97 2.14 -11.84
C LYS A 29 22.57 1.80 -12.36
N PRO A 30 21.55 2.68 -12.27
CA PRO A 30 20.36 2.44 -13.06
C PRO A 30 20.90 2.30 -14.47
N THR A 31 20.77 1.12 -15.08
CA THR A 31 21.01 0.94 -16.49
C THR A 31 20.24 2.09 -17.11
N LEU A 32 20.98 3.08 -17.65
CA LEU A 32 20.35 4.27 -18.20
C LEU A 32 19.25 3.73 -19.10
N THR A 33 18.00 4.16 -18.87
CA THR A 33 16.91 3.56 -19.64
C THR A 33 17.29 3.69 -21.11
N PRO A 34 17.05 2.68 -21.95
CA PRO A 34 17.42 2.69 -23.36
C PRO A 34 17.16 4.04 -24.04
N LYS A 35 16.00 4.65 -23.74
CA LYS A 35 15.64 6.00 -24.18
C LYS A 35 16.61 7.12 -23.73
N ALA A 36 17.09 7.08 -22.49
CA ALA A 36 18.08 8.02 -21.95
C ALA A 36 19.46 7.85 -22.59
N ILE A 37 19.87 6.61 -22.91
CA ILE A 37 21.13 6.34 -23.63
C ILE A 37 21.05 6.95 -25.03
N ILE A 38 19.97 6.67 -25.78
CA ILE A 38 19.76 7.27 -27.10
C ILE A 38 19.75 8.81 -27.03
N HIS A 39 19.06 9.39 -26.04
CA HIS A 39 19.06 10.83 -25.83
C HIS A 39 20.46 11.39 -25.50
N GLN A 40 21.31 10.65 -24.79
CA GLN A 40 22.68 11.08 -24.50
C GLN A 40 23.55 11.15 -25.77
N TYR A 41 23.39 10.21 -26.69
CA TYR A 41 24.17 10.16 -27.93
C TYR A 41 23.64 11.09 -29.03
N PHE A 42 22.31 11.17 -29.19
CA PHE A 42 21.68 11.88 -30.31
C PHE A 42 20.92 13.14 -29.89
N GLY A 43 20.64 13.34 -28.61
CA GLY A 43 19.91 14.50 -28.08
C GLY A 43 18.57 14.68 -28.77
N SER A 44 18.30 15.93 -29.20
CA SER A 44 17.09 16.30 -29.95
C SER A 44 17.01 15.74 -31.37
N LYS A 45 18.03 15.02 -31.85
CA LYS A 45 18.05 14.42 -33.20
C LYS A 45 17.37 13.05 -33.26
N ALA A 46 16.98 12.49 -32.11
CA ALA A 46 16.20 11.26 -32.02
C ALA A 46 14.71 11.59 -31.91
N CYS A 47 13.89 11.10 -32.84
CA CYS A 47 12.44 11.33 -32.85
C CYS A 47 11.67 10.02 -32.62
N TYR A 48 10.75 10.01 -31.65
CA TYR A 48 9.89 8.86 -31.35
C TYR A 48 8.49 9.14 -31.89
N VAL A 49 8.04 8.34 -32.85
CA VAL A 49 6.70 8.39 -33.45
C VAL A 49 5.92 7.16 -32.97
N VAL A 50 4.84 7.37 -32.23
CA VAL A 50 4.03 6.27 -31.68
C VAL A 50 2.73 6.14 -32.46
N GLU A 51 2.49 4.93 -32.97
CA GLU A 51 1.29 4.52 -33.69
C GLU A 51 0.40 3.65 -32.78
N GLU A 52 -0.91 3.89 -32.83
CA GLU A 52 -1.90 3.02 -32.20
C GLU A 52 -2.28 1.89 -33.15
N VAL A 53 -1.95 0.66 -32.75
CA VAL A 53 -2.28 -0.56 -33.47
C VAL A 53 -3.54 -1.15 -32.84
N LYS A 54 -4.65 -1.06 -33.55
CA LYS A 54 -5.88 -1.77 -33.20
C LYS A 54 -5.73 -3.22 -33.65
N GLU A 55 -5.65 -4.15 -32.70
CA GLU A 55 -5.75 -5.57 -33.05
C GLU A 55 -7.16 -5.88 -33.54
N VAL A 56 -7.24 -6.68 -34.62
CA VAL A 56 -8.46 -7.39 -34.96
C VAL A 56 -8.68 -8.39 -33.83
N PRO A 57 -9.84 -8.39 -33.16
CA PRO A 57 -10.04 -9.22 -31.99
C PRO A 57 -9.75 -10.70 -32.29
N GLN A 58 -8.66 -11.20 -31.71
CA GLN A 58 -8.34 -12.62 -31.76
C GLN A 58 -9.09 -13.30 -30.62
N THR A 59 -10.04 -14.16 -30.98
CA THR A 59 -10.89 -14.99 -30.11
C THR A 59 -11.91 -14.23 -29.25
N GLU A 60 -12.95 -13.72 -29.90
CA GLU A 60 -14.15 -13.23 -29.22
C GLU A 60 -15.31 -14.21 -29.43
N CYS A 61 -16.04 -14.47 -28.34
CA CYS A 61 -17.23 -15.32 -28.26
C CYS A 61 -18.02 -15.40 -29.58
N LEU A 62 -17.95 -16.57 -30.26
CA LEU A 62 -18.59 -16.79 -31.56
C LEU A 62 -20.10 -16.54 -31.43
N GLY A 63 -20.67 -15.76 -32.34
CA GLY A 63 -22.11 -15.47 -32.39
C GLY A 63 -22.59 -14.35 -31.47
N LEU A 64 -21.70 -13.62 -30.77
CA LEU A 64 -22.10 -12.44 -29.99
C LEU A 64 -22.42 -11.25 -30.94
N SER A 65 -23.63 -10.70 -30.84
CA SER A 65 -24.08 -9.57 -31.67
C SER A 65 -23.53 -8.20 -31.22
N ILE A 66 -22.90 -8.14 -30.03
CA ILE A 66 -22.36 -6.90 -29.45
C ILE A 66 -20.91 -6.70 -29.94
N PRO A 67 -20.60 -5.58 -30.61
CA PRO A 67 -19.23 -5.28 -31.05
C PRO A 67 -18.31 -5.16 -29.85
N GLN A 68 -17.22 -5.91 -29.84
CA GLN A 68 -16.20 -5.79 -28.83
C GLN A 68 -15.02 -5.00 -29.40
N MET A 69 -14.56 -4.02 -28.63
CA MET A 69 -13.37 -3.24 -28.97
C MET A 69 -12.21 -3.81 -28.17
N GLY A 70 -11.20 -4.36 -28.87
CA GLY A 70 -9.98 -4.85 -28.25
C GLY A 70 -9.16 -3.74 -27.58
N PRO A 71 -8.22 -4.09 -26.68
CA PRO A 71 -7.31 -3.12 -26.08
C PRO A 71 -6.44 -2.47 -27.16
N CYS A 72 -6.28 -1.15 -27.10
CA CYS A 72 -5.38 -0.43 -28.01
C CYS A 72 -3.93 -0.78 -27.68
N LEU A 73 -3.19 -1.31 -28.66
CA LEU A 73 -1.75 -1.53 -28.55
C LEU A 73 -1.00 -0.36 -29.19
N TYR A 74 0.25 -0.20 -28.80
CA TYR A 74 1.13 0.86 -29.27
C TYR A 74 2.36 0.26 -29.91
N ARG A 75 2.79 0.86 -31.01
CA ARG A 75 4.06 0.58 -31.69
C ARG A 75 4.82 1.90 -31.80
N CYS A 76 6.13 1.87 -31.63
CA CYS A 76 6.96 3.07 -31.73
C CYS A 76 7.99 2.92 -32.86
N GLU A 77 8.04 3.89 -33.75
CA GLU A 77 9.16 4.12 -34.66
C GLU A 77 10.12 5.15 -34.04
N LEU A 78 11.36 4.76 -33.82
CA LEU A 78 12.46 5.64 -33.44
C LEU A 78 13.26 6.01 -34.70
N GLN A 79 13.23 7.28 -35.08
CA GLN A 79 13.99 7.84 -36.18
C GLN A 79 15.29 8.45 -35.63
N LEU A 80 16.43 7.94 -36.08
CA LEU A 80 17.77 8.46 -35.83
C LEU A 80 18.36 9.03 -37.13
N PRO A 81 19.42 9.86 -37.07
CA PRO A 81 20.03 10.46 -38.26
C PRO A 81 20.52 9.44 -39.30
N GLU A 82 20.86 8.23 -38.88
CA GLU A 82 21.49 7.21 -39.72
C GLU A 82 20.51 6.12 -40.18
N PHE A 83 19.47 5.84 -39.40
CA PHE A 83 18.46 4.81 -39.69
C PHE A 83 17.22 4.99 -38.80
N SER A 84 16.14 4.27 -39.10
CA SER A 84 14.98 4.15 -38.22
C SER A 84 14.80 2.71 -37.72
N VAL A 85 14.13 2.60 -36.57
CA VAL A 85 13.84 1.34 -35.89
C VAL A 85 12.39 1.33 -35.48
N VAL A 86 11.72 0.19 -35.63
CA VAL A 86 10.32 0.01 -35.23
C VAL A 86 10.26 -1.04 -34.13
N SER A 87 9.57 -0.75 -33.03
CA SER A 87 9.34 -1.68 -31.94
C SER A 87 8.31 -2.75 -32.30
N GLY A 88 8.20 -3.79 -31.46
CA GLY A 88 7.00 -4.62 -31.41
C GLY A 88 5.75 -3.85 -30.97
N THR A 89 4.62 -4.55 -30.81
CA THR A 89 3.38 -4.00 -30.23
C THR A 89 3.35 -4.20 -28.73
N PHE A 90 2.98 -3.14 -27.99
CA PHE A 90 2.95 -3.14 -26.52
C PHE A 90 1.65 -2.54 -25.99
N LYS A 91 1.21 -2.96 -24.80
CA LYS A 91 0.02 -2.39 -24.15
C LYS A 91 0.20 -0.95 -23.66
N LYS A 92 1.45 -0.51 -23.46
CA LYS A 92 1.79 0.84 -22.99
C LYS A 92 2.68 1.55 -23.99
N LYS A 93 2.38 2.81 -24.27
CA LYS A 93 3.20 3.70 -25.10
C LYS A 93 4.67 3.77 -24.66
N LYS A 94 4.90 3.89 -23.35
CA LYS A 94 6.26 3.99 -22.79
C LYS A 94 7.12 2.76 -23.07
N ASP A 95 6.52 1.58 -23.03
CA ASP A 95 7.25 0.31 -23.24
C ASP A 95 7.63 0.15 -24.71
N ALA A 96 6.75 0.56 -25.64
CA ALA A 96 7.06 0.64 -27.06
C ALA A 96 8.23 1.57 -27.36
N GLU A 97 8.25 2.77 -26.73
CA GLU A 97 9.37 3.71 -26.87
C GLU A 97 10.69 3.15 -26.32
N GLN A 98 10.67 2.44 -25.18
CA GLN A 98 11.87 1.82 -24.62
C GLN A 98 12.38 0.68 -25.52
N SER A 99 11.49 -0.18 -26.00
CA SER A 99 11.85 -1.27 -26.92
C SER A 99 12.45 -0.75 -28.23
N ALA A 100 11.89 0.32 -28.82
CA ALA A 100 12.48 0.96 -30.00
C ALA A 100 13.91 1.47 -29.72
N ALA A 101 14.15 2.02 -28.52
CA ALA A 101 15.47 2.48 -28.10
C ALA A 101 16.44 1.32 -27.82
N GLU A 102 15.99 0.19 -27.28
CA GLU A 102 16.82 -1.03 -27.08
C GLU A 102 17.32 -1.58 -28.41
N ILE A 103 16.41 -1.77 -29.38
CA ILE A 103 16.77 -2.28 -30.71
C ILE A 103 17.75 -1.31 -31.40
N ALA A 104 17.60 0.00 -31.19
CA ALA A 104 18.54 0.99 -31.72
C ALA A 104 19.92 0.91 -31.05
N ILE A 105 19.99 0.71 -29.72
CA ILE A 105 21.24 0.51 -28.97
C ILE A 105 21.98 -0.73 -29.46
N GLU A 106 21.27 -1.84 -29.64
CA GLU A 106 21.83 -3.09 -30.17
C GLU A 106 22.38 -2.89 -31.58
N LYS A 107 21.64 -2.23 -32.47
CA LYS A 107 22.09 -1.93 -33.84
C LYS A 107 23.30 -1.00 -33.89
N LEU A 108 23.42 -0.08 -32.94
CA LEU A 108 24.57 0.83 -32.82
C LEU A 108 25.78 0.17 -32.14
N GLY A 109 25.62 -1.02 -31.56
CA GLY A 109 26.69 -1.70 -30.81
C GLY A 109 27.15 -0.92 -29.57
N ILE A 110 26.28 -0.11 -28.95
CA ILE A 110 26.64 0.65 -27.75
C ILE A 110 26.76 -0.33 -26.57
N CYS A 111 27.99 -0.52 -26.07
CA CYS A 111 28.25 -1.38 -24.92
C CYS A 111 27.67 -0.75 -23.64
N THR A 112 26.66 -1.39 -23.04
CA THR A 112 25.95 -0.90 -21.85
C THR A 112 26.51 -1.43 -20.53
N GLU A 113 27.43 -2.40 -20.59
CA GLU A 113 28.11 -2.95 -19.42
C GLU A 113 29.17 -1.96 -18.92
N THR A 114 28.89 -1.31 -17.80
CA THR A 114 29.90 -0.50 -17.13
C THR A 114 30.89 -1.43 -16.45
N ILE A 115 32.08 -1.61 -17.04
CA ILE A 115 33.20 -2.27 -16.39
C ILE A 115 33.52 -1.48 -15.12
N ASP A 116 33.31 -2.10 -13.95
CA ASP A 116 33.70 -1.49 -12.68
C ASP A 116 35.24 -1.41 -12.63
N PRO A 117 35.81 -0.25 -12.25
CA PRO A 117 37.25 -0.07 -12.22
C PRO A 117 37.88 -1.05 -11.22
N THR A 118 39.05 -1.59 -11.56
CA THR A 118 39.82 -2.40 -10.61
C THR A 118 40.21 -1.55 -9.38
N PRO A 119 40.45 -2.15 -8.20
CA PRO A 119 40.82 -1.38 -7.00
C PRO A 119 42.03 -0.46 -7.22
N GLN A 120 42.98 -0.86 -8.06
CA GLN A 120 44.15 -0.07 -8.41
C GLN A 120 43.82 1.14 -9.30
N GLU A 121 43.03 0.94 -10.36
CA GLU A 121 42.52 2.04 -11.21
C GLU A 121 41.65 3.01 -10.42
N ALA A 122 40.87 2.50 -9.45
CA ALA A 122 40.08 3.32 -8.55
C ALA A 122 40.97 4.20 -7.65
N GLN A 123 42.10 3.68 -7.17
CA GLN A 123 43.08 4.43 -6.37
C GLN A 123 43.79 5.52 -7.19
N GLU A 124 44.19 5.23 -8.43
CA GLU A 124 44.76 6.24 -9.33
C GLU A 124 43.73 7.33 -9.68
N SER A 125 42.49 6.92 -9.96
CA SER A 125 41.36 7.83 -10.20
C SER A 125 41.04 8.71 -8.99
N LEU A 126 41.23 8.18 -7.78
CA LEU A 126 41.04 8.90 -6.52
C LEU A 126 42.06 10.05 -6.41
N VAL A 127 43.34 9.76 -6.67
CA VAL A 127 44.44 10.75 -6.67
C VAL A 127 44.16 11.84 -7.70
N ALA A 128 43.80 11.45 -8.93
CA ALA A 128 43.48 12.40 -10.00
C ALA A 128 42.27 13.28 -9.65
N ARG A 129 41.24 12.72 -8.99
CA ARG A 129 40.07 13.47 -8.56
C ARG A 129 40.41 14.51 -7.49
N ILE A 130 41.24 14.17 -6.51
CA ILE A 130 41.70 15.12 -5.49
C ILE A 130 42.49 16.26 -6.14
N ALA A 131 43.44 15.96 -7.03
CA ALA A 131 44.20 16.98 -7.75
C ALA A 131 43.27 17.92 -8.56
N TYR A 132 42.22 17.38 -9.18
CA TYR A 132 41.21 18.19 -9.89
C TYR A 132 40.39 19.08 -8.96
N ILE A 133 39.99 18.60 -7.77
CA ILE A 133 39.20 19.37 -6.80
C ILE A 133 39.93 20.66 -6.37
N PHE A 134 41.25 20.63 -6.24
CA PHE A 134 42.05 21.81 -5.89
C PHE A 134 42.61 22.58 -7.11
N SER A 135 42.15 22.25 -8.32
CA SER A 135 42.52 22.96 -9.54
C SER A 135 41.79 24.30 -9.66
N GLU A 136 42.38 25.24 -10.40
CA GLU A 136 41.76 26.54 -10.69
C GLU A 136 40.42 26.40 -11.40
N LYS A 137 40.29 25.40 -12.30
CA LYS A 137 39.04 25.13 -13.02
C LYS A 137 37.91 24.75 -12.07
N PHE A 138 38.20 23.96 -11.02
CA PHE A 138 37.18 23.51 -10.09
C PHE A 138 36.69 24.63 -9.16
N LEU A 139 37.57 25.56 -8.79
CA LEU A 139 37.20 26.71 -7.95
C LEU A 139 36.11 27.59 -8.58
N ILE A 140 36.03 27.59 -9.91
CA ILE A 140 35.03 28.35 -10.69
C ILE A 140 33.75 27.53 -10.92
N CYS A 141 33.78 26.21 -10.75
CA CYS A 141 32.60 25.37 -10.96
C CYS A 141 31.49 25.63 -9.93
N ASP A 142 30.24 25.51 -10.38
CA ASP A 142 29.04 25.56 -9.54
C ASP A 142 28.80 24.19 -8.87
N HIS A 143 29.75 23.81 -8.01
CA HIS A 143 29.73 22.59 -7.21
C HIS A 143 29.73 22.95 -5.71
N PRO A 144 28.96 22.25 -4.84
CA PRO A 144 28.94 22.47 -3.39
C PRO A 144 30.33 22.59 -2.77
N LEU A 145 31.20 21.61 -3.05
CA LEU A 145 32.59 21.59 -2.58
C LEU A 145 33.40 22.82 -3.01
N SER A 146 33.11 23.39 -4.18
CA SER A 146 33.77 24.62 -4.64
C SER A 146 33.37 25.82 -3.78
N GLY A 147 32.10 25.90 -3.36
CA GLY A 147 31.63 26.88 -2.36
C GLY A 147 32.38 26.78 -1.04
N HIS A 148 32.59 25.56 -0.54
CA HIS A 148 33.41 25.33 0.65
C HIS A 148 34.86 25.81 0.48
N ILE A 149 35.51 25.50 -0.65
CA ILE A 149 36.89 25.94 -0.92
C ILE A 149 36.96 27.48 -0.98
N ARG A 150 35.99 28.13 -1.62
CA ARG A 150 35.94 29.61 -1.64
C ARG A 150 35.76 30.19 -0.24
N ALA A 151 34.93 29.56 0.60
CA ALA A 151 34.71 30.00 1.97
C ALA A 151 35.94 29.83 2.86
N THR A 152 36.73 28.76 2.69
CA THR A 152 37.95 28.56 3.47
C THR A 152 39.05 29.55 3.12
N LEU A 153 39.08 30.09 1.89
CA LEU A 153 39.96 31.19 1.50
C LEU A 153 39.61 32.53 2.19
N ARG A 154 38.43 32.64 2.82
CA ARG A 154 38.01 33.81 3.60
C ARG A 154 38.29 33.66 5.11
N ARG A 155 38.72 32.47 5.58
CA ARG A 155 39.05 32.22 7.00
C ARG A 155 40.22 33.10 7.44
N LYS A 156 40.21 33.54 8.71
CA LYS A 156 41.23 34.43 9.27
C LYS A 156 42.49 33.67 9.67
N GLY A 157 43.65 34.32 9.56
CA GLY A 157 44.93 33.82 10.06
C GLY A 157 45.40 32.53 9.37
N ASP A 158 45.93 31.61 10.17
CA ASP A 158 46.54 30.35 9.68
C ASP A 158 45.52 29.37 9.09
N LEU A 159 44.23 29.59 9.33
CA LEU A 159 43.13 28.77 8.83
C LEU A 159 42.78 29.06 7.36
N CYS A 160 43.32 30.14 6.79
CA CYS A 160 43.07 30.54 5.41
C CYS A 160 43.50 29.45 4.41
N GLY A 161 42.56 28.98 3.60
CA GLY A 161 42.77 27.95 2.58
C GLY A 161 42.91 26.53 3.12
N LEU A 162 42.69 26.31 4.43
CA LEU A 162 42.61 24.97 5.02
C LEU A 162 41.21 24.40 4.81
N VAL A 163 41.09 23.36 3.97
CA VAL A 163 39.81 22.69 3.67
C VAL A 163 39.67 21.44 4.54
N PRO A 164 38.65 21.33 5.41
CA PRO A 164 38.43 20.11 6.20
C PRO A 164 38.18 18.88 5.31
N ILE A 165 38.79 17.75 5.65
CA ILE A 165 38.69 16.51 4.86
C ILE A 165 37.27 15.94 4.92
N SER A 166 36.57 16.12 6.04
CA SER A 166 35.18 15.72 6.21
C SER A 166 34.25 16.32 5.15
N VAL A 167 34.53 17.55 4.71
CA VAL A 167 33.79 18.23 3.63
C VAL A 167 34.03 17.55 2.29
N ILE A 168 35.29 17.20 2.00
CA ILE A 168 35.67 16.52 0.76
C ILE A 168 35.00 15.14 0.71
N ALA A 169 35.03 14.40 1.82
CA ALA A 169 34.39 13.11 1.96
C ALA A 169 32.85 13.19 1.85
N GLY A 170 32.23 14.23 2.42
CA GLY A 170 30.78 14.37 2.53
C GLY A 170 30.07 14.94 1.31
N TYR A 171 30.77 15.68 0.44
CA TYR A 171 30.17 16.42 -0.70
C TYR A 171 30.63 15.97 -2.10
N ASP A 172 31.61 15.08 -2.22
CA ASP A 172 32.00 14.48 -3.51
C ASP A 172 31.61 13.00 -3.61
N ALA A 173 30.47 12.75 -4.28
CA ALA A 173 29.96 11.39 -4.49
C ALA A 173 30.89 10.51 -5.34
N LYS A 174 31.74 11.10 -6.19
CA LYS A 174 32.69 10.35 -7.03
C LYS A 174 33.81 9.78 -6.16
N LEU A 175 34.32 10.55 -5.20
CA LEU A 175 35.29 10.05 -4.22
C LEU A 175 34.71 8.90 -3.40
N LEU A 176 33.47 9.04 -2.91
CA LEU A 176 32.78 7.96 -2.21
C LEU A 176 32.69 6.69 -3.06
N SER A 177 32.29 6.81 -4.33
CA SER A 177 32.20 5.66 -5.25
C SER A 177 33.57 5.00 -5.48
N LEU A 178 34.63 5.79 -5.66
CA LEU A 178 35.99 5.25 -5.85
C LEU A 178 36.48 4.54 -4.60
N CYS A 179 36.26 5.11 -3.41
CA CYS A 179 36.61 4.47 -2.14
C CYS A 179 35.87 3.15 -1.93
N LYS A 180 34.60 3.04 -2.36
CA LYS A 180 33.85 1.77 -2.32
C LYS A 180 34.45 0.70 -3.24
N CYS A 181 34.92 1.08 -4.43
CA CYS A 181 35.62 0.17 -5.34
C CYS A 181 36.95 -0.33 -4.74
N ILE A 182 37.60 0.48 -3.89
CA ILE A 182 38.83 0.09 -3.18
C ILE A 182 38.50 -0.83 -1.99
N ASN A 183 37.50 -0.47 -1.19
CA ASN A 183 37.06 -1.25 -0.03
C ASN A 183 35.55 -1.07 0.23
N LEU A 184 34.81 -2.18 0.17
CA LEU A 184 33.36 -2.23 0.43
C LEU A 184 32.99 -1.90 1.88
N GLU A 185 33.91 -2.02 2.85
CA GLU A 185 33.66 -1.67 4.25
C GLU A 185 33.39 -0.16 4.45
N VAL A 186 33.76 0.67 3.48
CA VAL A 186 33.44 2.10 3.45
C VAL A 186 31.92 2.35 3.51
N GLU A 187 31.09 1.41 3.05
CA GLU A 187 29.64 1.53 3.16
C GLU A 187 29.13 1.45 4.60
N SER A 188 29.76 0.59 5.41
CA SER A 188 29.44 0.40 6.82
C SER A 188 30.11 1.48 7.68
N ASN A 189 31.31 1.92 7.30
CA ASN A 189 32.08 2.94 8.00
C ASN A 189 32.55 4.06 7.06
N PRO A 190 31.72 5.11 6.83
CA PRO A 190 32.03 6.19 5.89
C PRO A 190 33.29 6.99 6.23
N PHE A 191 33.77 6.93 7.47
CA PHE A 191 34.96 7.65 7.89
C PHE A 191 36.26 7.02 7.39
N LEU A 192 36.24 5.75 6.95
CA LEU A 192 37.38 5.15 6.25
C LEU A 192 37.79 5.97 5.01
N ILE A 193 36.85 6.72 4.41
CA ILE A 193 37.10 7.64 3.28
C ILE A 193 38.17 8.67 3.64
N ILE A 194 38.17 9.18 4.88
CA ILE A 194 39.14 10.17 5.35
C ILE A 194 40.56 9.59 5.24
N SER A 195 40.76 8.32 5.63
CA SER A 195 42.06 7.66 5.53
C SER A 195 42.54 7.51 4.07
N TYR A 196 41.63 7.17 3.15
CA TYR A 196 41.94 7.00 1.72
C TYR A 196 42.25 8.34 1.05
N ILE A 197 41.49 9.40 1.37
CA ILE A 197 41.77 10.76 0.91
C ILE A 197 43.14 11.22 1.40
N MET A 198 43.47 10.98 2.68
CA MET A 198 44.78 11.35 3.24
C MET A 198 45.93 10.67 2.53
N ARG A 199 45.87 9.34 2.33
CA ARG A 199 46.91 8.61 1.59
C ARG A 199 47.05 9.09 0.14
N ALA A 200 45.92 9.31 -0.54
CA ALA A 200 45.93 9.81 -1.91
C ALA A 200 46.51 11.23 -2.01
N THR A 201 46.28 12.07 -0.99
CA THR A 201 46.84 13.43 -0.92
C THR A 201 48.33 13.41 -0.59
N ALA A 202 48.79 12.51 0.27
CA ALA A 202 50.22 12.35 0.59
C ALA A 202 51.06 11.97 -0.65
N ASN A 203 50.46 11.29 -1.63
CA ASN A 203 51.10 10.97 -2.91
C ASN A 203 51.23 12.18 -3.85
N LEU A 204 50.56 13.30 -3.55
CA LEU A 204 50.60 14.53 -4.32
C LEU A 204 51.49 15.56 -3.62
N GLY A 205 52.76 15.67 -4.03
CA GLY A 205 53.73 16.61 -3.44
C GLY A 205 53.38 18.11 -3.57
N GLN A 206 52.23 18.46 -4.16
CA GLN A 206 51.72 19.82 -4.33
C GLN A 206 50.77 20.26 -3.18
N PHE A 207 50.40 19.35 -2.29
CA PHE A 207 49.46 19.59 -1.20
C PHE A 207 50.08 19.24 0.15
N LEU A 208 49.70 19.99 1.18
CA LEU A 208 50.02 19.70 2.57
C LEU A 208 48.79 19.07 3.22
N ALA A 209 48.97 17.88 3.78
CA ALA A 209 48.01 17.20 4.62
C ALA A 209 48.76 16.58 5.80
N THR A 210 48.37 16.93 7.02
CA THR A 210 49.01 16.43 8.24
C THR A 210 48.07 15.47 8.97
N PHE A 211 48.57 14.34 9.45
CA PHE A 211 47.74 13.35 10.14
C PHE A 211 47.20 13.84 11.50
N GLU A 212 47.80 14.89 12.08
CA GLU A 212 47.35 15.50 13.35
C GLU A 212 46.18 16.47 13.15
N HIS A 213 46.01 17.03 11.95
CA HIS A 213 44.98 18.01 11.66
C HIS A 213 44.28 17.66 10.34
N LEU A 214 42.99 17.29 10.40
CA LEU A 214 42.20 16.73 9.30
C LEU A 214 41.80 17.75 8.22
N TRP A 215 42.77 18.47 7.66
CA TRP A 215 42.60 19.41 6.56
C TRP A 215 43.57 19.13 5.41
N ILE A 216 43.25 19.69 4.24
CA ILE A 216 44.13 19.74 3.07
C ILE A 216 44.37 21.20 2.70
N ARG A 217 45.63 21.54 2.44
CA ARG A 217 46.05 22.86 1.96
C ARG A 217 46.81 22.73 0.65
N ARG A 218 46.48 23.58 -0.32
CA ARG A 218 47.29 23.76 -1.54
C ARG A 218 48.56 24.55 -1.19
N LEU A 219 49.74 24.05 -1.58
CA LEU A 219 51.01 24.73 -1.32
C LEU A 219 51.20 25.97 -2.23
N SER A 220 50.71 25.91 -3.46
CA SER A 220 50.68 27.05 -4.37
C SER A 220 49.40 27.88 -4.18
N PRO A 221 49.48 29.21 -4.01
CA PRO A 221 48.29 30.05 -3.92
C PRO A 221 47.53 30.04 -5.26
N TYR A 222 46.21 30.27 -5.19
CA TYR A 222 45.42 30.49 -6.40
C TYR A 222 45.81 31.85 -7.05
N PRO A 223 45.71 31.97 -8.38
CA PRO A 223 45.92 33.24 -9.08
C PRO A 223 45.03 34.35 -8.52
N GLN A 224 45.63 35.52 -8.28
CA GLN A 224 44.97 36.60 -7.55
C GLN A 224 43.80 37.22 -8.33
N ASP A 225 43.87 37.23 -9.65
CA ASP A 225 42.79 37.63 -10.56
C ASP A 225 41.53 36.76 -10.41
N ILE A 226 41.71 35.45 -10.23
CA ILE A 226 40.60 34.51 -9.99
C ILE A 226 39.97 34.77 -8.62
N ILE A 227 40.80 34.99 -7.59
CA ILE A 227 40.30 35.32 -6.25
C ILE A 227 39.54 36.65 -6.29
N GLU A 228 40.11 37.71 -6.85
CA GLU A 228 39.47 39.04 -6.90
C GLU A 228 38.13 39.00 -7.65
N SER A 229 38.05 38.26 -8.77
CA SER A 229 36.81 38.04 -9.52
C SER A 229 35.74 37.30 -8.70
N LEU A 230 36.13 36.29 -7.92
CA LEU A 230 35.23 35.52 -7.06
C LEU A 230 34.86 36.21 -5.75
N MET A 231 35.57 37.30 -5.40
CA MET A 231 35.36 38.07 -4.17
C MET A 231 34.64 39.41 -4.44
N GLN A 232 34.31 39.71 -5.70
CA GLN A 232 33.44 40.83 -6.07
C GLN A 232 31.97 40.47 -5.84
N GLU A 233 31.49 40.63 -4.60
CA GLU A 233 30.06 40.61 -4.29
C GLU A 233 29.66 41.75 -3.33
N ASN A 234 28.66 42.51 -3.80
CA ASN A 234 27.96 43.57 -3.08
C ASN A 234 26.95 42.91 -2.12
N GLY A 235 27.17 43.00 -0.80
CA GLY A 235 26.20 42.51 0.19
C GLY A 235 26.50 43.08 1.58
N SER A 236 25.46 43.52 2.26
CA SER A 236 25.48 44.15 3.59
C SER A 236 26.15 43.28 4.66
N GLN A 237 26.55 43.93 5.74
CA GLN A 237 27.19 43.37 6.94
C GLN A 237 26.18 42.58 7.80
N GLU A 238 25.31 41.79 7.18
CA GLU A 238 24.22 41.08 7.84
C GLU A 238 24.71 39.74 8.42
N CYS A 239 24.39 39.54 9.70
CA CYS A 239 24.57 38.26 10.40
C CYS A 239 23.31 37.44 10.18
N ILE A 240 23.48 36.24 9.63
CA ILE A 240 22.42 35.27 9.38
C ILE A 240 22.17 34.50 10.69
N GLN A 241 20.92 34.39 11.11
CA GLN A 241 20.52 33.53 12.22
C GLN A 241 19.91 32.26 11.64
N VAL A 242 20.42 31.09 12.04
CA VAL A 242 19.89 29.80 11.59
C VAL A 242 19.57 28.94 12.80
N SER A 243 18.34 28.44 12.86
CA SER A 243 17.89 27.52 13.89
C SER A 243 18.42 26.11 13.61
N ALA A 244 19.07 25.53 14.60
CA ALA A 244 19.66 24.21 14.58
C ALA A 244 19.28 23.45 15.86
N ILE A 245 19.64 22.17 15.93
CA ILE A 245 19.32 21.33 17.08
C ILE A 245 20.58 20.66 17.59
N ARG A 246 20.82 20.77 18.90
CA ARG A 246 21.82 19.98 19.60
C ARG A 246 21.20 18.66 20.06
N ILE A 247 21.84 17.57 19.68
CA ILE A 247 21.55 16.20 20.12
C ILE A 247 22.65 15.80 21.10
N PRO A 248 22.43 15.90 22.41
CA PRO A 248 23.44 15.54 23.41
C PRO A 248 23.75 14.05 23.41
N SER A 249 25.01 13.73 23.68
CA SER A 249 25.50 12.36 23.86
C SER A 249 24.95 11.69 25.12
N SER A 250 24.71 12.46 26.19
CA SER A 250 24.03 11.99 27.39
C SER A 250 22.53 11.83 27.15
N TYR A 251 21.98 10.69 27.56
CA TYR A 251 20.56 10.41 27.46
C TYR A 251 19.70 11.26 28.42
N GLU A 252 20.24 11.66 29.57
CA GLU A 252 19.52 12.44 30.57
C GLU A 252 19.23 13.88 30.12
N GLN A 253 19.93 14.36 29.09
CA GLN A 253 19.76 15.69 28.53
C GLN A 253 18.74 15.66 27.39
N SER A 254 17.79 16.59 27.43
CA SER A 254 16.80 16.79 26.37
C SER A 254 17.44 17.30 25.08
N ILE A 255 16.73 17.15 23.97
CA ILE A 255 17.10 17.79 22.70
C ILE A 255 16.93 19.30 22.83
N GLU A 256 17.92 20.08 22.39
CA GLU A 256 17.96 21.53 22.59
C GLU A 256 17.92 22.27 21.25
N ALA A 257 17.10 23.30 21.15
CA ALA A 257 17.14 24.25 20.04
C ALA A 257 18.32 25.22 20.25
N VAL A 258 19.13 25.42 19.20
CA VAL A 258 20.30 26.29 19.21
C VAL A 258 20.22 27.25 18.02
N THR A 259 20.57 28.52 18.23
CA THR A 259 20.63 29.51 17.14
C THR A 259 22.07 29.74 16.73
N LEU A 260 22.41 29.44 15.49
CA LEU A 260 23.72 29.66 14.89
C LEU A 260 23.77 31.06 14.29
N HIS A 261 24.74 31.86 14.72
CA HIS A 261 24.96 33.22 14.22
C HIS A 261 26.09 33.23 13.18
N ILE A 262 25.74 33.29 11.89
CA ILE A 262 26.67 33.14 10.78
C ILE A 262 26.94 34.47 10.10
N SER A 263 28.21 34.87 10.11
CA SER A 263 28.71 36.00 9.34
C SER A 263 29.16 35.56 7.95
N LEU A 264 28.86 36.32 6.90
CA LEU A 264 29.32 36.05 5.52
C LEU A 264 30.86 36.06 5.37
N LYS A 265 31.58 36.59 6.37
CA LYS A 265 33.06 36.61 6.42
C LYS A 265 33.65 35.41 7.15
N GLU A 266 32.82 34.61 7.81
CA GLU A 266 33.24 33.46 8.60
C GLU A 266 32.82 32.18 7.92
N TYR A 267 33.57 31.11 8.14
CA TYR A 267 33.23 29.82 7.61
C TYR A 267 32.24 29.13 8.55
N TYR A 268 31.05 28.77 8.05
CA TYR A 268 29.96 28.29 8.91
C TYR A 268 30.31 27.04 9.73
N LEU A 269 31.21 26.18 9.24
CA LEU A 269 31.65 25.01 10.01
C LEU A 269 32.51 25.38 11.22
N ASP A 270 33.17 26.54 11.22
CA ASP A 270 33.90 27.02 12.41
C ASP A 270 32.92 27.40 13.52
N ILE A 271 31.75 27.96 13.15
CA ILE A 271 30.69 28.29 14.11
C ILE A 271 30.08 27.01 14.70
N ILE A 272 29.83 26.01 13.85
CA ILE A 272 29.37 24.70 14.30
C ILE A 272 30.43 24.00 15.17
N ALA A 273 31.72 24.13 14.84
CA ALA A 273 32.80 23.61 15.66
C ALA A 273 32.79 24.26 17.05
N ASN A 274 32.64 25.58 17.12
CA ASN A 274 32.59 26.33 18.39
C ASN A 274 31.41 25.87 19.25
N GLU A 275 30.24 25.65 18.66
CA GLU A 275 29.08 25.08 19.36
C GLU A 275 29.37 23.68 19.92
N LEU A 276 30.10 22.86 19.18
CA LEU A 276 30.55 21.53 19.62
C LEU A 276 31.76 21.58 20.59
N GLY A 277 32.27 22.77 20.94
CA GLY A 277 33.38 22.97 21.89
C GLY A 277 34.78 22.91 21.27
N PHE A 278 34.94 23.16 19.97
CA PHE A 278 36.22 23.16 19.24
C PHE A 278 36.44 24.46 18.46
N GLU A 279 37.69 24.91 18.35
CA GLU A 279 38.04 26.16 17.65
C GLU A 279 38.21 25.99 16.12
N ASP A 280 38.33 24.76 15.62
CA ASP A 280 38.62 24.48 14.21
C ASP A 280 37.66 23.43 13.61
N ALA A 281 37.05 23.79 12.47
CA ALA A 281 36.23 22.92 11.63
C ALA A 281 36.89 21.61 11.20
N ALA A 282 38.22 21.48 11.26
CA ALA A 282 38.91 20.21 11.00
C ALA A 282 38.48 19.07 11.95
N HIS A 283 37.96 19.38 13.13
CA HIS A 283 37.47 18.39 14.10
C HIS A 283 36.02 17.97 13.85
N VAL A 284 35.32 18.63 12.92
CA VAL A 284 33.92 18.39 12.62
C VAL A 284 33.78 17.35 11.52
N LEU A 285 33.14 16.24 11.86
CA LEU A 285 32.69 15.22 10.93
C LEU A 285 31.26 15.54 10.46
N ILE A 286 30.95 15.14 9.22
CA ILE A 286 29.70 15.47 8.55
C ILE A 286 29.01 14.16 8.17
N SER A 287 27.75 13.99 8.56
CA SER A 287 26.95 12.86 8.12
C SER A 287 26.61 12.96 6.63
N ARG A 288 26.09 11.86 6.10
CA ARG A 288 25.29 11.92 4.87
C ARG A 288 24.12 12.90 5.04
N ASN A 289 23.63 13.42 3.92
CA ASN A 289 22.40 14.20 3.89
C ASN A 289 21.22 13.37 4.43
N LEU A 290 20.37 13.99 5.24
CA LEU A 290 19.21 13.40 5.91
C LEU A 290 17.94 14.04 5.34
N GLY A 291 17.01 13.24 4.82
CA GLY A 291 15.82 13.77 4.15
C GLY A 291 16.03 14.00 2.66
N LYS A 292 15.37 15.02 2.09
CA LYS A 292 15.38 15.28 0.64
C LYS A 292 16.80 15.61 0.15
N ALA A 293 17.12 15.20 -1.06
CA ALA A 293 18.40 15.56 -1.70
C ALA A 293 18.64 17.08 -1.80
N SER A 294 17.56 17.89 -1.75
CA SER A 294 17.61 19.34 -1.82
C SER A 294 17.77 20.07 -0.47
N SER A 295 17.49 19.43 0.67
CA SER A 295 17.37 20.11 1.96
C SER A 295 18.68 20.28 2.73
N GLU A 296 19.83 19.77 2.26
CA GLU A 296 21.17 19.85 2.90
C GLU A 296 21.17 19.64 4.44
N ILE A 297 20.20 18.90 4.99
CA ILE A 297 20.08 18.63 6.43
C ILE A 297 21.12 17.57 6.78
N ARG A 298 22.05 17.92 7.67
CA ARG A 298 23.15 17.03 8.07
C ARG A 298 23.38 17.09 9.57
N LEU A 299 23.94 16.02 10.09
CA LEU A 299 24.51 15.99 11.43
C LEU A 299 25.99 16.33 11.36
N PHE A 300 26.39 17.29 12.18
CA PHE A 300 27.75 17.71 12.42
C PHE A 300 28.15 17.27 13.82
N PHE A 301 29.26 16.56 13.96
CA PHE A 301 29.67 15.97 15.23
C PHE A 301 31.19 15.86 15.30
N THR A 302 31.70 15.54 16.48
CA THR A 302 33.14 15.61 16.75
C THR A 302 33.86 14.32 16.35
N ALA A 303 35.05 14.44 15.76
CA ALA A 303 35.95 13.31 15.58
C ALA A 303 36.52 12.85 16.93
N PRO A 304 36.45 11.55 17.30
CA PRO A 304 37.06 11.08 18.54
C PRO A 304 38.60 11.23 18.48
N LYS A 305 39.23 11.83 19.50
CA LYS A 305 40.71 11.96 19.57
C LYS A 305 41.48 10.62 19.40
N PRO A 306 41.00 9.46 19.92
CA PRO A 306 41.65 8.16 19.66
C PRO A 306 41.43 7.62 18.25
N TYR A 307 40.36 8.04 17.58
CA TYR A 307 39.97 7.58 16.25
C TYR A 307 40.95 8.07 15.18
N VAL A 308 41.47 9.29 15.34
CA VAL A 308 42.55 9.83 14.50
C VAL A 308 43.80 8.96 14.67
N LEU A 309 44.21 8.57 15.87
CA LEU A 309 45.38 7.69 16.05
C LEU A 309 45.19 6.25 15.55
N ASP A 310 44.00 5.64 15.73
CA ASP A 310 43.74 4.23 15.36
C ASP A 310 43.42 4.03 13.87
N LEU A 311 42.88 5.02 13.16
CA LEU A 311 42.75 4.99 11.69
C LEU A 311 44.11 4.77 11.00
N PHE A 312 45.19 5.14 11.70
CA PHE A 312 46.55 5.13 11.18
C PHE A 312 47.42 4.02 11.78
N SER A 313 46.97 3.29 12.82
CA SER A 313 47.75 2.24 13.50
C SER A 313 47.48 0.81 12.98
N LYS A 314 46.29 0.50 12.45
CA LYS A 314 45.92 -0.86 12.03
C LYS A 314 45.67 -1.00 10.52
N PHE A 315 46.70 -1.45 9.81
CA PHE A 315 46.58 -2.44 8.73
C PHE A 315 47.81 -3.37 8.82
N PRO A 316 47.65 -4.53 9.46
CA PRO A 316 47.76 -5.77 8.68
C PRO A 316 46.62 -6.74 9.01
N ASN A 317 46.02 -7.34 7.96
CA ASN A 317 45.11 -8.49 7.98
C ASN A 317 44.54 -8.92 9.34
N GLY A 318 43.32 -8.50 9.67
CA GLY A 318 42.58 -9.07 10.80
C GLY A 318 41.23 -8.39 11.02
N LYS A 319 40.16 -9.17 11.01
CA LYS A 319 38.82 -8.78 11.48
C LYS A 319 38.89 -8.52 12.99
N GLU A 320 39.04 -7.27 13.40
CA GLU A 320 38.81 -6.87 14.80
C GLU A 320 38.02 -5.56 14.84
N THR A 321 36.86 -5.62 15.49
CA THR A 321 35.95 -4.51 15.80
C THR A 321 36.65 -3.41 16.59
N LEU A 322 36.48 -2.16 16.16
CA LEU A 322 36.95 -0.95 16.83
C LEU A 322 36.29 -0.83 18.22
N ASN A 323 37.07 -0.94 19.30
CA ASN A 323 36.57 -0.70 20.67
C ASN A 323 36.60 0.80 20.97
N PHE A 324 35.42 1.44 20.94
CA PHE A 324 35.25 2.85 21.27
C PHE A 324 35.40 3.09 22.78
N LYS A 325 36.33 3.98 23.17
CA LYS A 325 36.50 4.46 24.56
C LYS A 325 35.61 5.67 24.90
N HIS A 326 34.85 6.19 23.93
CA HIS A 326 33.88 7.28 24.10
C HIS A 326 32.46 6.73 23.97
N SER A 327 31.54 7.27 24.78
CA SER A 327 30.12 6.92 24.73
C SER A 327 29.50 7.26 23.37
N LEU A 328 28.94 6.26 22.71
CA LEU A 328 28.16 6.42 21.48
C LEU A 328 26.95 7.32 21.75
N ASN A 329 26.72 8.31 20.88
CA ASN A 329 25.48 9.09 20.92
C ASN A 329 24.39 8.26 20.23
N VAL A 330 23.66 7.48 21.01
CA VAL A 330 22.64 6.53 20.52
C VAL A 330 21.59 7.24 19.67
N ARG A 331 21.08 8.39 20.13
CA ARG A 331 20.06 9.17 19.43
C ARG A 331 20.53 9.66 18.07
N ALA A 332 21.71 10.29 18.01
CA ALA A 332 22.28 10.77 16.75
C ALA A 332 22.63 9.60 15.82
N SER A 333 23.14 8.50 16.37
CA SER A 333 23.55 7.33 15.60
C SER A 333 22.36 6.65 14.94
N TYR A 334 21.28 6.43 15.69
CA TYR A 334 20.01 5.94 15.17
C TYR A 334 19.46 6.84 14.06
N PHE A 335 19.44 8.15 14.32
CA PHE A 335 18.90 9.14 13.40
C PHE A 335 19.63 9.12 12.05
N ALA A 336 20.97 9.13 12.07
CA ALA A 336 21.80 9.09 10.87
C ALA A 336 21.91 7.69 10.24
N GLY A 337 21.69 6.63 11.01
CA GLY A 337 21.99 5.24 10.65
C GLY A 337 23.49 4.96 10.50
N GLN A 338 24.33 5.68 11.23
CA GLN A 338 25.78 5.53 11.26
C GLN A 338 26.27 5.83 12.69
N ASP A 339 27.40 5.27 13.09
CA ASP A 339 27.95 5.54 14.42
C ASP A 339 28.35 7.02 14.56
N ILE A 340 27.82 7.68 15.60
CA ILE A 340 28.11 9.06 15.97
C ILE A 340 28.50 9.11 17.44
N THR A 341 29.61 9.78 17.73
CA THR A 341 30.15 9.93 19.08
C THR A 341 30.14 11.37 19.53
N GLY A 342 29.95 11.60 20.83
CA GLY A 342 29.86 12.95 21.38
C GLY A 342 28.57 13.65 20.95
N ASP A 343 28.49 14.95 21.25
CA ASP A 343 27.32 15.74 20.88
C ASP A 343 27.28 15.96 19.36
N ALA A 344 26.08 16.14 18.83
CA ALA A 344 25.86 16.41 17.41
C ALA A 344 24.95 17.62 17.22
N ILE A 345 25.24 18.43 16.19
CA ILE A 345 24.39 19.52 15.73
C ILE A 345 23.69 19.08 14.44
N LEU A 346 22.36 19.09 14.45
CA LEU A 346 21.53 18.92 13.26
C LEU A 346 21.22 20.31 12.69
N ALA A 347 21.65 20.55 11.45
CA ALA A 347 21.39 21.82 10.77
C ALA A 347 21.21 21.60 9.26
N SER A 348 20.41 22.45 8.62
CA SER A 348 20.32 22.57 7.16
C SER A 348 21.15 23.76 6.72
N ILE A 349 22.45 23.53 6.47
CA ILE A 349 23.38 24.59 6.08
C ILE A 349 24.45 24.01 5.15
N GLY A 350 24.62 24.62 3.98
CA GLY A 350 25.63 24.20 3.02
C GLY A 350 25.63 25.01 1.73
N TYR A 351 26.45 24.58 0.78
CA TYR A 351 26.49 25.16 -0.57
C TYR A 351 25.77 24.24 -1.54
N THR A 352 24.95 24.80 -2.44
CA THR A 352 24.19 24.00 -3.42
C THR A 352 24.78 24.15 -4.82
N ARG A 353 24.25 23.40 -5.80
CA ARG A 353 24.59 23.61 -7.23
C ARG A 353 23.86 24.78 -7.86
N LYS A 354 22.79 25.29 -7.22
CA LYS A 354 21.89 26.30 -7.79
C LYS A 354 22.38 27.73 -7.57
N SER A 355 23.06 27.97 -6.45
CA SER A 355 23.64 29.28 -6.11
C SER A 355 25.06 29.11 -5.56
N ARG A 356 25.85 30.18 -5.66
CA ARG A 356 27.16 30.32 -5.02
C ARG A 356 27.07 30.75 -3.56
N ASP A 357 25.90 31.25 -3.16
CA ASP A 357 25.59 31.68 -1.80
C ASP A 357 25.45 30.50 -0.85
N LEU A 358 25.58 30.79 0.45
CA LEU A 358 25.30 29.83 1.52
C LEU A 358 23.78 29.59 1.59
N PHE A 359 23.37 28.34 1.40
CA PHE A 359 22.01 27.90 1.61
C PHE A 359 21.81 27.53 3.08
N TYR A 360 20.65 27.90 3.63
CA TYR A 360 20.24 27.53 4.97
C TYR A 360 18.72 27.44 5.10
N GLU A 361 18.25 26.55 5.96
CA GLU A 361 16.86 26.44 6.40
C GLU A 361 16.82 26.22 7.92
N ASP A 362 15.79 26.75 8.58
CA ASP A 362 15.59 26.53 10.01
C ASP A 362 15.18 25.08 10.31
N VAL A 363 15.87 24.44 11.23
CA VAL A 363 15.55 23.10 11.72
C VAL A 363 14.89 23.22 13.09
N SER A 364 13.65 22.74 13.22
CA SER A 364 12.87 22.77 14.46
C SER A 364 12.89 21.44 15.20
N VAL A 365 12.75 21.47 16.54
CA VAL A 365 12.62 20.27 17.38
C VAL A 365 11.53 19.33 16.86
N GLN A 366 10.43 19.91 16.38
CA GLN A 366 9.34 19.17 15.74
C GLN A 366 9.82 18.39 14.51
N LEU A 367 10.61 19.00 13.62
CA LEU A 367 11.15 18.34 12.44
C LEU A 367 12.03 17.14 12.83
N TYR A 368 12.86 17.28 13.87
CA TYR A 368 13.66 16.17 14.39
C TYR A 368 12.78 14.99 14.81
N TYR A 369 11.78 15.21 15.67
CA TYR A 369 10.91 14.13 16.14
C TYR A 369 10.05 13.54 15.03
N ARG A 370 9.59 14.33 14.05
CA ARG A 370 8.92 13.81 12.84
C ARG A 370 9.84 12.92 12.01
N MET A 371 11.10 13.31 11.82
CA MET A 371 12.06 12.49 11.07
C MET A 371 12.44 11.21 11.82
N VAL A 372 12.48 11.23 13.17
CA VAL A 372 12.67 10.04 14.02
C VAL A 372 11.45 9.12 13.93
N LEU A 373 10.24 9.66 14.11
CA LEU A 373 8.99 8.91 14.00
C LEU A 373 8.89 8.21 12.65
N GLY A 374 9.30 8.92 11.59
CA GLY A 374 9.33 8.43 10.23
C GLY A 374 10.20 7.19 10.01
N LYS A 375 11.05 6.75 10.95
CA LYS A 375 11.85 5.52 10.84
C LYS A 375 11.03 4.25 11.08
N SER A 376 9.83 4.33 11.64
CA SER A 376 8.99 3.16 11.93
C SER A 376 7.84 3.03 10.93
N PRO A 377 7.35 1.81 10.64
CA PRO A 377 6.19 1.61 9.78
C PRO A 377 4.96 2.43 10.17
N CYS A 378 4.61 2.43 11.46
CA CYS A 378 3.46 3.19 11.96
C CYS A 378 3.72 4.70 11.92
N GLY A 379 4.94 5.14 12.22
CA GLY A 379 5.30 6.55 12.10
C GLY A 379 5.27 7.08 10.67
N ILE A 380 5.71 6.30 9.68
CA ILE A 380 5.54 6.65 8.25
C ILE A 380 4.06 6.83 7.92
N TYR A 381 3.20 5.91 8.38
CA TYR A 381 1.76 6.02 8.17
C TYR A 381 1.18 7.27 8.83
N LYS A 382 1.47 7.51 10.11
CA LYS A 382 1.04 8.69 10.87
C LYS A 382 1.42 10.01 10.19
N LEU A 383 2.67 10.11 9.72
CA LEU A 383 3.15 11.27 8.98
C LEU A 383 2.42 11.43 7.63
N SER A 384 2.15 10.34 6.92
CA SER A 384 1.40 10.38 5.65
C SER A 384 -0.06 10.82 5.82
N ARG A 385 -0.62 10.65 7.02
CA ARG A 385 -1.97 11.07 7.39
C ARG A 385 -2.04 12.48 7.95
N GLU A 386 -0.88 13.09 8.24
CA GLU A 386 -0.76 14.37 8.96
C GLU A 386 -1.54 14.38 10.30
N ALA A 387 -1.70 13.21 10.90
CA ALA A 387 -2.49 12.98 12.12
C ALA A 387 -1.70 12.03 13.04
N ILE A 388 -0.75 12.57 13.78
CA ILE A 388 0.23 11.78 14.54
C ILE A 388 -0.43 11.14 15.77
N LEU A 389 -1.28 11.89 16.44
CA LEU A 389 -1.90 11.47 17.70
C LEU A 389 -3.17 10.65 17.48
N VAL A 390 -3.85 10.86 16.35
CA VAL A 390 -5.13 10.20 16.05
C VAL A 390 -5.00 8.96 15.16
N SER A 391 -4.20 9.00 14.08
CA SER A 391 -4.15 7.89 13.13
C SER A 391 -3.29 6.73 13.62
N GLU A 392 -3.58 5.51 13.21
CA GLU A 392 -2.78 4.31 13.50
C GLU A 392 -2.66 3.46 12.23
N LEU A 393 -1.54 2.74 12.04
CA LEU A 393 -1.36 1.86 10.89
C LEU A 393 -2.45 0.76 10.89
N PRO A 394 -3.34 0.72 9.88
CA PRO A 394 -4.44 -0.24 9.86
C PRO A 394 -3.93 -1.68 9.85
N SER A 395 -4.67 -2.57 10.50
CA SER A 395 -4.33 -4.00 10.57
C SER A 395 -4.71 -4.79 9.31
N LYS A 396 -5.63 -4.25 8.50
CA LYS A 396 -6.19 -4.91 7.31
C LYS A 396 -6.27 -3.94 6.13
N PHE A 397 -5.99 -4.44 4.92
CA PHE A 397 -6.21 -3.71 3.69
C PHE A 397 -7.46 -4.26 3.00
N THR A 398 -8.55 -3.49 3.02
CA THR A 398 -9.83 -3.89 2.40
C THR A 398 -9.81 -3.63 0.90
N THR A 399 -9.75 -2.36 0.50
CA THR A 399 -9.65 -1.92 -0.90
C THR A 399 -8.91 -0.60 -1.00
N ARG A 400 -8.37 -0.32 -2.18
CA ARG A 400 -7.72 0.97 -2.47
C ARG A 400 -8.65 2.18 -2.28
N ALA A 401 -9.96 2.02 -2.49
CA ALA A 401 -10.92 3.13 -2.37
C ALA A 401 -11.18 3.54 -0.90
N ASN A 402 -11.07 2.59 0.03
CA ASN A 402 -11.27 2.83 1.46
C ASN A 402 -9.98 3.24 2.16
N TRP A 403 -8.84 2.74 1.69
CA TRP A 403 -7.55 3.08 2.26
C TRP A 403 -7.30 4.60 2.21
N ARG A 404 -6.69 5.12 3.27
CA ARG A 404 -6.31 6.53 3.40
C ARG A 404 -4.85 6.61 3.84
N GLY A 405 -4.14 7.64 3.39
CA GLY A 405 -2.69 7.77 3.56
C GLY A 405 -1.88 6.98 2.54
N SER A 406 -0.58 6.84 2.78
CA SER A 406 0.32 6.07 1.91
C SER A 406 -0.07 4.60 1.86
N LEU A 407 0.00 3.98 0.68
CA LEU A 407 -0.33 2.57 0.52
C LEU A 407 0.73 1.68 1.20
N PRO A 408 0.37 0.48 1.71
CA PRO A 408 1.30 -0.42 2.36
C PRO A 408 2.60 -0.67 1.57
N ARG A 409 2.47 -0.91 0.26
CA ARG A 409 3.64 -1.07 -0.64
C ARG A 409 4.60 0.11 -0.56
N ASP A 410 4.07 1.33 -0.57
CA ASP A 410 4.88 2.54 -0.59
C ASP A 410 5.54 2.78 0.77
N ILE A 411 4.87 2.42 1.87
CA ILE A 411 5.44 2.45 3.22
C ILE A 411 6.61 1.45 3.34
N VAL A 412 6.48 0.24 2.80
CA VAL A 412 7.61 -0.74 2.78
C VAL A 412 8.79 -0.16 2.02
N CYS A 413 8.57 0.44 0.84
CA CYS A 413 9.63 1.10 0.08
C CYS A 413 10.29 2.24 0.88
N MET A 414 9.51 3.09 1.55
CA MET A 414 10.03 4.19 2.38
C MET A 414 10.85 3.66 3.55
N PHE A 415 10.35 2.63 4.25
CA PHE A 415 11.05 1.96 5.34
C PHE A 415 12.40 1.41 4.87
N CYS A 416 12.44 0.70 3.75
CA CYS A 416 13.68 0.18 3.16
C CYS A 416 14.70 1.30 2.89
N ARG A 417 14.26 2.42 2.28
CA ARG A 417 15.16 3.55 1.98
C ARG A 417 15.76 4.17 3.24
N GLN A 418 14.93 4.40 4.26
CA GLN A 418 15.36 5.02 5.52
C GLN A 418 16.36 4.16 6.30
N HIS A 419 16.18 2.83 6.26
CA HIS A 419 17.04 1.83 6.90
C HIS A 419 18.18 1.33 6.00
N ARG A 420 18.42 1.98 4.86
CA ARG A 420 19.51 1.65 3.92
C ARG A 420 19.42 0.24 3.33
N LEU A 421 18.22 -0.30 3.14
CA LEU A 421 17.96 -1.55 2.43
C LEU A 421 17.78 -1.30 0.92
N SER A 422 17.83 -2.38 0.14
CA SER A 422 17.47 -2.34 -1.29
C SER A 422 15.95 -2.18 -1.45
N GLU A 423 15.49 -1.74 -2.63
CA GLU A 423 14.05 -1.71 -2.92
C GLU A 423 13.45 -3.13 -2.81
N PRO A 424 12.26 -3.26 -2.21
CA PRO A 424 11.59 -4.56 -2.07
C PRO A 424 11.30 -5.19 -3.42
N ILE A 425 11.50 -6.50 -3.52
CA ILE A 425 11.16 -7.29 -4.70
C ILE A 425 9.80 -7.93 -4.47
N PHE A 426 8.91 -7.80 -5.45
CA PHE A 426 7.56 -8.34 -5.42
C PHE A 426 7.41 -9.39 -6.52
N ALA A 427 7.13 -10.64 -6.14
CA ALA A 427 6.90 -11.73 -7.07
C ALA A 427 5.43 -12.17 -7.02
N PHE A 428 4.79 -12.29 -8.19
CA PHE A 428 3.40 -12.70 -8.31
C PHE A 428 3.31 -14.13 -8.80
N HIS A 429 2.56 -14.95 -8.07
CA HIS A 429 2.32 -16.35 -8.44
C HIS A 429 0.83 -16.55 -8.72
N PRO A 430 0.44 -16.96 -9.94
CA PRO A 430 -0.92 -17.40 -10.20
C PRO A 430 -1.13 -18.76 -9.53
N PHE A 431 -2.15 -18.88 -8.68
CA PHE A 431 -2.53 -20.17 -8.10
C PHE A 431 -3.46 -20.91 -9.06
N PRO A 432 -3.06 -22.02 -9.68
CA PRO A 432 -4.01 -22.88 -10.37
C PRO A 432 -4.89 -23.54 -9.31
N VAL A 433 -6.19 -23.23 -9.32
CA VAL A 433 -7.17 -24.00 -8.54
C VAL A 433 -7.26 -25.38 -9.20
N SER A 434 -6.47 -26.33 -8.72
CA SER A 434 -6.65 -27.73 -9.09
C SER A 434 -8.00 -28.19 -8.51
N SER A 435 -8.87 -28.65 -9.41
CA SER A 435 -10.12 -29.31 -9.06
C SER A 435 -9.81 -30.57 -8.24
N GLY A 436 -10.00 -30.51 -6.93
CA GLY A 436 -9.87 -31.68 -6.06
C GLY A 436 -9.70 -31.38 -4.59
N LEU A 437 -10.70 -30.77 -3.93
CA LEU A 437 -10.85 -30.84 -2.48
C LEU A 437 -12.33 -31.02 -2.12
N SER A 438 -12.77 -32.26 -2.23
CA SER A 438 -13.86 -32.80 -1.42
C SER A 438 -13.24 -33.38 -0.15
N GLY A 439 -13.62 -32.86 1.02
CA GLY A 439 -13.62 -33.62 2.27
C GLY A 439 -12.46 -33.41 3.26
N SER A 440 -12.84 -32.86 4.42
CA SER A 440 -12.28 -33.06 5.76
C SER A 440 -11.13 -32.18 6.27
N CYS A 441 -11.46 -31.48 7.36
CA CYS A 441 -10.58 -30.89 8.36
C CYS A 441 -9.86 -31.97 9.20
N LEU A 442 -8.73 -31.56 9.80
CA LEU A 442 -8.07 -32.12 11.02
C LEU A 442 -7.23 -33.42 10.88
N LYS A 443 -5.89 -33.30 10.96
CA LYS A 443 -5.05 -33.68 12.13
C LYS A 443 -3.54 -33.73 11.83
N VAL A 444 -2.78 -33.10 12.74
CA VAL A 444 -1.57 -33.54 13.48
C VAL A 444 -0.31 -34.05 12.72
N ALA A 445 0.82 -33.53 13.20
CA ALA A 445 2.21 -33.76 12.85
C ALA A 445 2.67 -35.23 12.76
N GLU A 446 3.63 -35.51 11.87
CA GLU A 446 4.95 -36.06 12.23
C GLU A 446 5.94 -36.03 11.04
N SER A 447 7.21 -36.05 11.42
CA SER A 447 8.49 -35.88 10.71
C SER A 447 8.82 -36.75 9.49
N GLY A 448 9.77 -36.28 8.66
CA GLY A 448 10.61 -37.14 7.82
C GLY A 448 11.44 -36.40 6.76
N GLU A 449 12.75 -36.33 6.96
CA GLU A 449 13.79 -35.76 6.09
C GLU A 449 13.99 -36.53 4.75
N ASN A 450 14.26 -35.82 3.64
CA ASN A 450 15.55 -35.85 2.90
C ASN A 450 15.49 -35.39 1.42
N MET A 451 16.40 -34.45 1.12
CA MET A 451 17.30 -34.22 -0.04
C MET A 451 16.90 -34.33 -1.53
N ASN A 452 17.32 -33.26 -2.23
CA ASN A 452 17.95 -33.13 -3.58
C ASN A 452 17.07 -33.46 -4.82
N GLU A 453 16.96 -32.64 -5.87
CA GLU A 453 18.03 -32.20 -6.77
C GLU A 453 17.45 -31.21 -7.80
N CYS A 454 18.29 -30.28 -8.24
CA CYS A 454 17.98 -29.23 -9.23
C CYS A 454 18.16 -29.80 -10.65
N VAL A 455 17.18 -29.65 -11.55
CA VAL A 455 17.42 -29.77 -13.00
C VAL A 455 16.67 -28.69 -13.77
N ASN A 456 17.46 -27.92 -14.51
CA ASN A 456 17.08 -26.92 -15.50
C ASN A 456 16.05 -27.44 -16.52
N GLY A 457 14.97 -26.70 -16.71
CA GLY A 457 14.03 -26.89 -17.81
C GLY A 457 13.32 -25.59 -18.15
N VAL A 458 13.79 -24.91 -19.19
CA VAL A 458 13.12 -23.77 -19.83
C VAL A 458 11.74 -24.24 -20.30
N SER A 459 10.66 -23.75 -19.69
CA SER A 459 9.31 -23.99 -20.20
C SER A 459 8.80 -22.75 -20.95
N VAL A 460 8.51 -22.98 -22.22
CA VAL A 460 7.92 -22.04 -23.16
C VAL A 460 6.46 -21.83 -22.76
N ALA A 461 6.11 -20.59 -22.41
CA ALA A 461 4.74 -20.22 -22.06
C ALA A 461 3.79 -20.43 -23.24
N SER A 462 2.80 -21.30 -23.05
CA SER A 462 1.62 -21.41 -23.90
C SER A 462 0.49 -20.60 -23.23
N PRO A 463 -0.14 -19.63 -23.91
CA PRO A 463 -1.29 -18.94 -23.35
C PRO A 463 -2.54 -19.74 -23.73
N ASN A 464 -3.28 -20.22 -22.73
CA ASN A 464 -4.74 -20.45 -22.78
C ASN A 464 -5.16 -21.37 -21.63
N HIS A 465 -5.57 -20.80 -20.49
CA HIS A 465 -6.59 -21.36 -19.59
C HIS A 465 -7.06 -20.23 -18.68
N SER A 466 -8.26 -19.69 -18.92
CA SER A 466 -8.93 -18.75 -18.02
C SER A 466 -9.54 -19.51 -16.83
N LEU A 467 -8.67 -19.90 -15.89
CA LEU A 467 -9.06 -20.12 -14.51
C LEU A 467 -9.32 -18.74 -13.88
N LEU A 468 -10.17 -18.66 -12.86
CA LEU A 468 -10.26 -17.45 -12.03
C LEU A 468 -8.88 -17.26 -11.38
N ASP A 469 -8.00 -16.49 -12.03
CA ASP A 469 -6.63 -16.28 -11.58
C ASP A 469 -6.68 -15.59 -10.22
N VAL A 470 -6.47 -16.37 -9.16
CA VAL A 470 -6.27 -15.84 -7.83
C VAL A 470 -4.77 -15.64 -7.64
N PHE A 471 -4.39 -14.46 -7.19
CA PHE A 471 -3.00 -14.03 -7.10
C PHE A 471 -2.52 -14.08 -5.66
N THR A 472 -1.31 -14.60 -5.48
CA THR A 472 -0.50 -14.37 -4.27
C THR A 472 0.68 -13.47 -4.63
N CYS A 473 1.19 -12.73 -3.64
CA CYS A 473 2.35 -11.87 -3.79
C CYS A 473 3.38 -12.25 -2.72
N GLU A 474 4.55 -12.69 -3.16
CA GLU A 474 5.73 -12.90 -2.32
C GLU A 474 6.55 -11.60 -2.28
N ILE A 475 7.09 -11.27 -1.11
CA ILE A 475 7.90 -10.06 -0.89
C ILE A 475 9.25 -10.44 -0.33
N GLN A 476 10.31 -9.97 -0.98
CA GLN A 476 11.69 -10.19 -0.54
C GLN A 476 12.37 -8.84 -0.23
N LEU A 477 12.97 -8.75 0.95
CA LEU A 477 13.80 -7.60 1.34
C LEU A 477 15.27 -8.00 1.31
N HIS A 478 16.11 -7.16 0.72
CA HIS A 478 17.53 -7.41 0.56
C HIS A 478 18.40 -6.32 1.21
N SER A 479 19.58 -6.73 1.66
CA SER A 479 20.66 -5.81 2.03
C SER A 479 21.14 -5.04 0.79
N ARG A 480 21.92 -3.96 1.00
CA ARG A 480 22.59 -3.26 -0.11
C ARG A 480 23.60 -4.13 -0.85
N ARG A 481 24.11 -5.17 -0.20
CA ARG A 481 25.04 -6.14 -0.80
C ARG A 481 24.32 -7.24 -1.59
N GLY A 482 22.98 -7.23 -1.57
CA GLY A 482 22.13 -8.21 -2.25
C GLY A 482 21.73 -9.40 -1.39
N ASP A 483 22.20 -9.48 -0.15
CA ASP A 483 21.87 -10.59 0.76
C ASP A 483 20.38 -10.55 1.12
N LEU A 484 19.69 -11.69 1.03
CA LEU A 484 18.30 -11.81 1.44
C LEU A 484 18.20 -11.62 2.96
N ILE A 485 17.34 -10.70 3.40
CA ILE A 485 17.11 -10.41 4.82
C ILE A 485 15.88 -11.16 5.32
N LEU A 486 14.77 -10.99 4.63
CA LEU A 486 13.52 -11.70 4.93
C LEU A 486 12.72 -11.93 3.65
N CYS A 487 11.90 -12.98 3.68
CA CYS A 487 10.91 -13.28 2.66
C CYS A 487 9.53 -13.44 3.32
N CYS A 488 8.50 -12.79 2.78
CA CYS A 488 7.11 -12.97 3.19
C CYS A 488 6.35 -13.68 2.08
N SER A 489 5.74 -14.82 2.42
CA SER A 489 4.97 -15.65 1.49
C SER A 489 3.55 -15.88 2.04
N PRO A 490 2.65 -14.90 1.91
CA PRO A 490 1.28 -15.02 2.40
C PRO A 490 0.53 -16.16 1.70
N LYS A 491 -0.27 -16.89 2.49
CA LYS A 491 -1.16 -17.96 1.99
C LYS A 491 -2.48 -17.43 1.41
N ASP A 492 -2.83 -16.17 1.70
CA ASP A 492 -4.09 -15.58 1.25
C ASP A 492 -4.02 -15.22 -0.23
N CYS A 493 -5.06 -15.61 -0.98
CA CYS A 493 -5.14 -15.38 -2.41
C CYS A 493 -6.21 -14.31 -2.71
N TYR A 494 -5.91 -13.38 -3.62
CA TYR A 494 -6.80 -12.27 -3.97
C TYR A 494 -7.17 -12.27 -5.46
N LYS A 495 -8.38 -11.81 -5.79
CA LYS A 495 -8.85 -11.68 -7.18
C LYS A 495 -8.08 -10.62 -7.99
N LYS A 496 -7.46 -9.64 -7.31
CA LYS A 496 -6.70 -8.56 -7.93
C LYS A 496 -5.25 -8.62 -7.47
N THR A 497 -4.32 -8.51 -8.42
CA THR A 497 -2.86 -8.43 -8.15
C THR A 497 -2.51 -7.28 -7.20
N ASN A 498 -3.15 -6.12 -7.35
CA ASN A 498 -2.93 -5.00 -6.45
C ASN A 498 -3.35 -5.30 -5.01
N ASP A 499 -4.45 -6.02 -4.79
CA ASP A 499 -4.92 -6.30 -3.44
C ASP A 499 -4.00 -7.34 -2.76
N ALA A 500 -3.49 -8.32 -3.52
CA ALA A 500 -2.45 -9.25 -3.06
C ALA A 500 -1.17 -8.49 -2.68
N LEU A 501 -0.72 -7.56 -3.52
CA LEU A 501 0.46 -6.73 -3.29
C LEU A 501 0.33 -5.91 -2.00
N GLN A 502 -0.79 -5.23 -1.80
CA GLN A 502 -0.99 -4.36 -0.63
C GLN A 502 -1.14 -5.18 0.66
N ASN A 503 -1.88 -6.29 0.65
CA ASN A 503 -2.03 -7.13 1.83
C ASN A 503 -0.71 -7.83 2.22
N ALA A 504 0.05 -8.33 1.25
CA ALA A 504 1.38 -8.88 1.50
C ALA A 504 2.31 -7.82 2.12
N SER A 505 2.29 -6.60 1.57
CA SER A 505 3.09 -5.48 2.09
C SER A 505 2.65 -5.12 3.50
N LEU A 506 1.35 -5.10 3.78
CA LEU A 506 0.81 -4.80 5.09
C LEU A 506 1.21 -5.86 6.13
N LYS A 507 1.25 -7.14 5.76
CA LYS A 507 1.76 -8.20 6.66
C LYS A 507 3.19 -7.95 7.11
N VAL A 508 4.08 -7.60 6.17
CA VAL A 508 5.47 -7.23 6.49
C VAL A 508 5.52 -6.02 7.43
N LEU A 509 4.71 -4.99 7.15
CA LEU A 509 4.64 -3.80 8.00
C LEU A 509 4.07 -4.08 9.39
N SER A 510 3.04 -4.92 9.50
CA SER A 510 2.43 -5.30 10.77
C SER A 510 3.41 -6.08 11.64
N TRP A 511 4.15 -7.01 11.04
CA TRP A 511 5.23 -7.72 11.72
C TRP A 511 6.32 -6.76 12.21
N LEU A 512 6.86 -5.91 11.32
CA LEU A 512 7.85 -4.89 11.70
C LEU A 512 7.31 -3.98 12.80
N ASN A 513 6.07 -3.49 12.69
CA ASN A 513 5.45 -2.62 13.68
C ASN A 513 5.33 -3.32 15.05
N THR A 514 5.03 -4.61 15.07
CA THR A 514 5.02 -5.42 16.29
C THR A 514 6.41 -5.49 16.90
N CYS A 515 7.45 -5.65 16.05
CA CYS A 515 8.84 -5.59 16.49
C CYS A 515 9.23 -4.21 17.06
N PHE A 516 8.69 -3.10 16.54
CA PHE A 516 8.94 -1.77 17.09
C PHE A 516 8.14 -1.47 18.38
N LYS A 517 7.05 -2.21 18.68
CA LYS A 517 6.18 -1.98 19.85
C LYS A 517 6.50 -2.86 21.06
N SER A 518 7.13 -4.02 20.88
CA SER A 518 7.43 -4.92 22.00
C SER A 518 8.40 -4.27 22.99
N LYS A 519 8.34 -4.64 24.28
CA LYS A 519 9.17 -4.01 25.32
C LYS A 519 10.57 -4.64 25.43
N VAL A 520 10.70 -5.93 25.12
CA VAL A 520 11.94 -6.73 25.19
C VAL A 520 11.75 -7.98 24.32
N PHE A 521 12.70 -8.28 23.41
CA PHE A 521 12.69 -9.53 22.64
C PHE A 521 13.74 -10.52 23.13
N PRO A 522 13.35 -11.67 23.71
CA PRO A 522 14.13 -12.90 23.59
C PRO A 522 14.21 -13.31 22.12
N PHE A 523 15.38 -13.75 21.65
CA PHE A 523 15.63 -14.04 20.24
C PHE A 523 14.69 -15.09 19.64
N GLU A 524 14.24 -16.05 20.44
CA GLU A 524 13.36 -17.14 20.03
C GLU A 524 11.95 -16.65 19.65
N GLN A 525 11.46 -15.60 20.30
CA GLN A 525 10.12 -15.04 20.05
C GLN A 525 10.01 -14.30 18.70
N LEU A 526 11.13 -13.84 18.12
CA LEU A 526 11.12 -13.19 16.80
C LEU A 526 10.71 -14.16 15.70
N TYR A 527 11.14 -15.42 15.78
CA TYR A 527 10.76 -16.46 14.81
C TYR A 527 9.30 -16.89 15.01
N GLU A 528 8.86 -17.07 16.25
CA GLU A 528 7.46 -17.39 16.55
C GLU A 528 6.50 -16.32 15.99
N ILE A 529 6.80 -15.05 16.24
CA ILE A 529 5.99 -13.95 15.71
C ILE A 529 6.12 -13.87 14.19
N ALA A 530 7.29 -14.12 13.59
CA ALA A 530 7.43 -14.13 12.13
C ALA A 530 6.59 -15.23 11.45
N ASP A 531 6.49 -16.41 12.07
CA ASP A 531 5.68 -17.53 11.57
C ASP A 531 4.19 -17.16 11.50
N ASP A 532 3.66 -16.43 12.48
CA ASP A 532 2.28 -15.92 12.46
C ASP A 532 1.98 -15.03 11.24
N PHE A 533 2.99 -14.34 10.71
CA PHE A 533 2.88 -13.50 9.52
C PHE A 533 3.32 -14.19 8.22
N ASN A 534 3.74 -15.47 8.26
CA ASN A 534 4.35 -16.21 7.15
C ASN A 534 5.63 -15.53 6.63
N ILE A 535 6.50 -15.10 7.55
CA ILE A 535 7.77 -14.44 7.26
C ILE A 535 8.93 -15.38 7.61
N GLN A 536 9.83 -15.59 6.66
CA GLN A 536 11.08 -16.31 6.84
C GLN A 536 12.23 -15.31 6.98
N ILE A 537 13.00 -15.43 8.06
CA ILE A 537 14.14 -14.55 8.37
C ILE A 537 15.45 -15.23 7.96
N TYR A 538 16.23 -14.58 7.11
CA TYR A 538 17.53 -15.07 6.62
C TYR A 538 18.71 -14.33 7.23
N SER A 539 18.57 -13.03 7.50
CA SER A 539 19.62 -12.21 8.13
C SER A 539 19.09 -11.55 9.41
N LYS A 540 19.31 -12.23 10.53
CA LYS A 540 18.89 -11.76 11.86
C LYS A 540 19.65 -10.52 12.33
N ASP A 541 20.95 -10.45 12.03
CA ASP A 541 21.83 -9.40 12.57
C ASP A 541 21.40 -8.02 12.06
N ILE A 542 20.99 -7.91 10.78
CA ILE A 542 20.52 -6.63 10.21
C ILE A 542 19.20 -6.19 10.85
N ILE A 543 18.28 -7.12 11.09
CA ILE A 543 16.98 -6.82 11.72
C ILE A 543 17.21 -6.40 13.18
N ILE A 544 18.07 -7.13 13.89
CA ILE A 544 18.49 -6.79 15.24
C ILE A 544 19.16 -5.42 15.23
N ASP A 545 20.07 -5.11 14.32
CA ASP A 545 20.72 -3.79 14.26
C ASP A 545 19.72 -2.66 14.05
N ILE A 546 18.70 -2.86 13.20
CA ILE A 546 17.62 -1.89 12.99
C ILE A 546 16.82 -1.66 14.28
N LEU A 547 16.51 -2.74 15.03
CA LEU A 547 15.75 -2.68 16.28
C LEU A 547 16.62 -2.20 17.47
N ALA A 548 17.88 -2.62 17.53
CA ALA A 548 18.88 -2.25 18.52
C ALA A 548 19.20 -0.77 18.43
N ALA A 549 19.36 -0.26 17.21
CA ALA A 549 19.52 1.16 16.96
C ALA A 549 18.24 1.95 17.34
N ALA A 550 17.06 1.35 17.17
CA ALA A 550 15.84 1.93 17.71
C ALA A 550 15.85 1.95 19.25
N GLY A 551 16.52 1.00 19.90
CA GLY A 551 16.76 0.89 21.34
C GLY A 551 16.17 -0.36 22.00
N GLN A 552 15.95 -1.45 21.24
CA GLN A 552 15.08 -2.59 21.62
C GLN A 552 15.74 -3.96 21.87
N SER A 553 17.05 -4.15 21.68
CA SER A 553 17.64 -5.51 21.77
C SER A 553 18.84 -5.67 22.70
N THR A 554 18.98 -6.87 23.27
CA THR A 554 20.08 -7.27 24.15
C THR A 554 21.32 -7.73 23.37
N TYR A 555 22.42 -6.99 23.43
CA TYR A 555 23.74 -7.50 23.02
C TYR A 555 24.43 -8.09 24.25
N ASN A 556 24.73 -9.40 24.24
CA ASN A 556 25.48 -10.10 25.29
C ASN A 556 26.99 -9.78 25.22
N ASN A 557 27.36 -8.50 25.35
CA ASN A 557 28.75 -8.10 25.61
C ASN A 557 28.80 -7.37 26.96
N SER A 558 29.56 -7.94 27.89
CA SER A 558 29.61 -7.61 29.33
C SER A 558 30.11 -6.19 29.69
N GLN A 559 30.36 -5.32 28.70
CA GLN A 559 30.72 -3.90 28.89
C GLN A 559 29.62 -2.90 28.49
N LEU A 560 28.48 -3.36 27.94
CA LEU A 560 27.40 -2.50 27.42
C LEU A 560 26.16 -2.41 28.32
N SER A 561 26.16 -3.03 29.50
CA SER A 561 24.99 -3.13 30.38
C SER A 561 24.44 -1.78 30.88
N GLU A 562 25.28 -0.75 31.03
CA GLU A 562 24.83 0.60 31.42
C GLU A 562 24.20 1.38 30.25
N ILE A 563 24.77 1.27 29.04
CA ILE A 563 24.23 1.91 27.81
C ILE A 563 22.90 1.24 27.41
N GLN A 564 22.79 -0.07 27.64
CA GLN A 564 21.61 -0.89 27.33
C GLN A 564 20.39 -0.56 28.21
N SER A 565 20.60 -0.25 29.49
CA SER A 565 19.57 0.29 30.39
C SER A 565 19.05 1.66 29.92
N GLN A 566 19.90 2.46 29.28
CA GLN A 566 19.56 3.78 28.76
C GLN A 566 18.83 3.72 27.40
N CYS A 567 19.18 2.77 26.52
CA CYS A 567 18.49 2.55 25.25
C CYS A 567 17.04 2.08 25.41
N ASN A 568 16.78 1.18 26.37
CA ASN A 568 15.42 0.68 26.63
C ASN A 568 14.47 1.82 27.04
N LYS A 569 14.95 2.84 27.76
CA LYS A 569 14.15 4.03 28.15
C LYS A 569 13.72 4.90 26.96
N PHE A 570 14.51 4.94 25.87
CA PHE A 570 14.20 5.74 24.67
C PHE A 570 13.01 5.18 23.92
N VAL A 571 13.02 3.87 23.69
CA VAL A 571 11.93 3.15 23.03
C VAL A 571 10.70 3.03 23.91
N GLU A 572 10.89 2.81 25.23
CA GLU A 572 9.81 2.80 26.20
C GLU A 572 8.98 4.08 26.14
N SER A 573 9.57 5.22 25.74
CA SER A 573 8.79 6.39 25.40
C SER A 573 8.12 6.24 24.03
N ILE A 574 8.84 6.01 22.92
CA ILE A 574 8.30 6.17 21.55
C ILE A 574 7.12 5.24 21.18
N TYR A 575 7.08 4.00 21.67
CA TYR A 575 6.22 2.95 21.08
C TYR A 575 5.13 2.38 21.99
N MET A 576 4.81 3.08 23.09
CA MET A 576 3.74 2.64 23.99
C MET A 576 2.36 2.83 23.36
N ASN A 577 1.84 1.73 22.80
CA ASN A 577 0.43 1.36 22.81
C ASN A 577 0.41 -0.18 22.81
N SER A 578 0.42 -0.78 24.00
CA SER A 578 0.23 -2.23 24.18
C SER A 578 -1.15 -2.63 23.64
N PRO A 579 -1.28 -3.68 22.81
CA PRO A 579 -2.58 -4.17 22.35
C PRO A 579 -3.38 -4.88 23.46
N TYR A 580 -2.81 -5.12 24.64
CA TYR A 580 -3.39 -5.99 25.67
C TYR A 580 -3.27 -5.46 27.11
N ASP A 581 -2.97 -4.18 27.34
CA ASP A 581 -3.26 -3.60 28.64
C ASP A 581 -4.77 -3.37 28.73
N ILE A 582 -5.41 -4.08 29.66
CA ILE A 582 -6.84 -4.13 29.93
C ILE A 582 -7.51 -2.76 29.66
N LEU A 583 -8.27 -2.75 28.57
CA LEU A 583 -8.85 -1.62 27.82
C LEU A 583 -9.75 -0.66 28.65
N GLY A 584 -10.10 -1.02 29.88
CA GLY A 584 -11.08 -0.30 30.71
C GLY A 584 -10.58 0.97 31.41
N ASN A 585 -9.31 1.37 31.29
CA ASN A 585 -8.72 2.40 32.16
C ASN A 585 -8.01 3.58 31.45
N MET A 586 -8.05 3.67 30.11
CA MET A 586 -7.32 4.73 29.37
C MET A 586 -8.11 6.02 29.15
N VAL A 587 -9.45 5.93 29.09
CA VAL A 587 -10.33 7.09 28.84
C VAL A 587 -10.93 7.56 30.16
N HIS A 588 -10.82 8.85 30.42
CA HIS A 588 -11.37 9.51 31.61
C HIS A 588 -12.31 10.64 31.18
N LEU A 589 -13.40 10.82 31.93
CA LEU A 589 -14.36 11.93 31.79
C LEU A 589 -15.06 12.01 30.41
N LEU A 590 -15.40 10.88 29.80
CA LEU A 590 -16.15 10.86 28.54
C LEU A 590 -17.52 11.56 28.70
N LYS A 591 -17.77 12.56 27.87
CA LYS A 591 -19.05 13.25 27.71
C LYS A 591 -19.41 13.30 26.24
N ILE A 592 -20.61 12.82 25.88
CA ILE A 592 -21.15 12.90 24.53
C ILE A 592 -22.35 13.83 24.56
N GLU A 593 -22.37 14.83 23.69
CA GLU A 593 -23.41 15.84 23.60
C GLU A 593 -23.86 16.03 22.15
N GLY A 594 -25.04 16.63 21.97
CA GLY A 594 -25.66 16.88 20.66
C GLY A 594 -26.82 15.93 20.32
N PRO A 595 -27.64 16.30 19.32
CA PRO A 595 -28.84 15.54 18.95
C PRO A 595 -28.47 14.19 18.32
N PHE A 596 -29.15 13.13 18.74
CA PHE A 596 -28.97 11.80 18.15
C PHE A 596 -29.62 11.74 16.78
N SER A 597 -28.83 11.50 15.73
CA SER A 597 -29.32 11.45 14.34
C SER A 597 -29.76 10.06 13.89
N GLY A 598 -29.44 9.01 14.65
CA GLY A 598 -29.67 7.61 14.26
C GLY A 598 -28.65 7.04 13.26
N VAL A 599 -27.74 7.87 12.73
CA VAL A 599 -26.68 7.43 11.82
C VAL A 599 -25.41 7.18 12.62
N CYS A 600 -25.14 5.92 12.96
CA CYS A 600 -23.95 5.50 13.71
C CYS A 600 -22.92 4.84 12.78
N PRO A 601 -21.61 4.94 13.09
CA PRO A 601 -20.59 4.21 12.36
C PRO A 601 -20.71 2.70 12.60
N SER A 602 -20.41 1.92 11.57
CA SER A 602 -20.34 0.45 11.61
C SER A 602 -19.04 -0.06 11.02
N ASN A 603 -18.67 -1.31 11.30
CA ASN A 603 -17.45 -1.90 10.73
C ASN A 603 -17.51 -1.90 9.19
N GLY A 604 -16.46 -1.40 8.55
CA GLY A 604 -16.37 -1.21 7.10
C GLY A 604 -16.95 0.10 6.57
N SER A 605 -17.60 0.90 7.43
CA SER A 605 -18.02 2.26 7.07
C SER A 605 -16.83 3.21 6.98
N LEU A 606 -16.97 4.27 6.18
CA LEU A 606 -16.00 5.38 6.16
C LEU A 606 -16.55 6.51 7.04
N ALA A 607 -15.97 6.65 8.23
CA ALA A 607 -16.30 7.76 9.13
C ALA A 607 -15.43 8.97 8.82
N CYS A 608 -15.99 10.16 9.02
CA CYS A 608 -15.26 11.41 8.99
C CYS A 608 -15.52 12.21 10.25
N ILE A 609 -14.43 12.60 10.90
CA ILE A 609 -14.46 13.32 12.16
C ILE A 609 -13.76 14.67 12.03
N ARG A 610 -14.21 15.65 12.82
CA ARG A 610 -13.43 16.82 13.20
C ARG A 610 -12.85 16.52 14.57
N TYR A 611 -11.58 16.84 14.80
CA TYR A 611 -11.01 16.68 16.13
C TYR A 611 -10.03 17.79 16.49
N SER A 612 -9.87 17.99 17.80
CA SER A 612 -8.74 18.71 18.39
C SER A 612 -8.15 17.89 19.54
N VAL A 613 -6.83 17.92 19.65
CA VAL A 613 -6.06 17.30 20.73
C VAL A 613 -5.26 18.38 21.43
N SER A 614 -5.38 18.45 22.75
CA SER A 614 -4.68 19.43 23.59
C SER A 614 -3.85 18.75 24.68
N LEU A 615 -2.68 19.33 24.98
CA LEU A 615 -1.91 19.02 26.17
C LEU A 615 -2.38 19.91 27.32
N ALA A 616 -2.87 19.32 28.40
CA ALA A 616 -3.43 20.03 29.55
C ALA A 616 -2.71 19.70 30.86
N VAL A 617 -2.73 20.63 31.81
CA VAL A 617 -2.08 20.50 33.13
C VAL A 617 -3.12 20.31 34.22
N LYS A 618 -2.93 19.30 35.08
CA LYS A 618 -3.89 19.00 36.14
C LYS A 618 -3.95 20.14 37.18
N GLY A 619 -5.15 20.71 37.37
CA GLY A 619 -5.43 21.74 38.38
C GLY A 619 -5.21 23.19 37.92
N ASP A 620 -4.70 23.41 36.70
CA ASP A 620 -4.57 24.74 36.08
C ASP A 620 -5.42 24.78 34.79
N ASN A 621 -6.04 25.91 34.46
CA ASN A 621 -6.81 26.07 33.19
C ASN A 621 -5.89 26.33 31.97
N VAL A 622 -4.65 25.84 31.99
CA VAL A 622 -3.68 26.04 30.91
C VAL A 622 -3.70 24.79 30.01
N LYS A 623 -4.06 25.00 28.75
CA LYS A 623 -4.01 23.97 27.70
C LYS A 623 -3.38 24.53 26.43
N GLU A 624 -2.56 23.72 25.77
CA GLU A 624 -2.00 24.01 24.45
C GLU A 624 -2.59 23.04 23.44
N ILE A 625 -3.16 23.55 22.34
CA ILE A 625 -3.66 22.70 21.25
C ILE A 625 -2.44 22.25 20.44
N ILE A 626 -2.31 20.94 20.24
CA ILE A 626 -1.13 20.34 19.62
C ILE A 626 -1.45 19.63 18.30
N GLU A 627 -2.69 19.21 18.08
CA GLU A 627 -3.15 18.64 16.81
C GLU A 627 -4.61 19.06 16.56
N VAL A 628 -4.93 19.50 15.35
CA VAL A 628 -6.28 19.89 14.94
C VAL A 628 -6.53 19.41 13.52
N CYS A 629 -7.71 18.88 13.26
CA CYS A 629 -8.12 18.50 11.92
C CYS A 629 -9.63 18.72 11.74
N ASP A 630 -9.99 19.43 10.67
CA ASP A 630 -11.38 19.73 10.37
C ASP A 630 -12.12 18.57 9.69
N GLU A 631 -11.43 17.81 8.85
CA GLU A 631 -11.99 16.66 8.13
C GLU A 631 -10.99 15.51 8.09
N PHE A 632 -11.20 14.51 8.95
CA PHE A 632 -10.38 13.32 9.01
C PHE A 632 -11.20 12.08 8.68
N GLU A 633 -11.02 11.53 7.48
CA GLU A 633 -11.71 10.33 7.02
C GLU A 633 -10.93 9.04 7.29
N PHE A 634 -11.59 7.98 7.74
CA PHE A 634 -10.95 6.67 7.90
C PHE A 634 -11.98 5.54 7.87
N GLU A 635 -11.49 4.33 7.60
CA GLU A 635 -12.30 3.12 7.64
C GLU A 635 -12.42 2.61 9.08
N VAL A 636 -13.65 2.37 9.51
CA VAL A 636 -13.99 1.86 10.84
C VAL A 636 -13.86 0.32 10.84
N GLY A 637 -13.33 -0.25 11.91
CA GLY A 637 -13.16 -1.68 12.15
C GLY A 637 -11.81 -2.25 11.71
N VAL A 638 -10.92 -1.44 11.14
CA VAL A 638 -9.58 -1.87 10.67
C VAL A 638 -8.44 -1.38 11.57
N GLY A 639 -8.72 -0.57 12.60
CA GLY A 639 -7.72 0.05 13.45
C GLY A 639 -6.95 1.18 12.77
N ALA A 640 -7.64 2.00 11.97
CA ALA A 640 -7.05 3.15 11.27
C ALA A 640 -6.82 4.38 12.16
N VAL A 641 -7.37 4.34 13.38
CA VAL A 641 -7.18 5.32 14.44
C VAL A 641 -6.78 4.61 15.73
N VAL A 642 -6.29 5.37 16.71
CA VAL A 642 -6.05 4.86 18.07
C VAL A 642 -7.35 4.28 18.67
N SER A 643 -7.23 3.16 19.36
CA SER A 643 -8.38 2.29 19.73
C SER A 643 -9.49 3.02 20.49
N TYR A 644 -9.12 3.85 21.45
CA TYR A 644 -10.09 4.59 22.27
C TYR A 644 -10.90 5.63 21.48
N ILE A 645 -10.37 6.17 20.37
CA ILE A 645 -11.15 7.07 19.50
C ILE A 645 -12.22 6.26 18.77
N GLU A 646 -11.86 5.08 18.28
CA GLU A 646 -12.79 4.18 17.61
C GLU A 646 -13.92 3.74 18.56
N GLU A 647 -13.59 3.40 19.81
CA GLU A 647 -14.56 3.05 20.86
C GLU A 647 -15.54 4.18 21.21
N VAL A 648 -15.04 5.42 21.29
CA VAL A 648 -15.89 6.60 21.52
C VAL A 648 -16.81 6.83 20.33
N LEU A 649 -16.29 6.71 19.09
CA LEU A 649 -17.08 6.92 17.88
C LEU A 649 -18.18 5.87 17.70
N MET A 650 -17.95 4.64 18.11
CA MET A 650 -18.98 3.59 18.12
C MET A 650 -20.17 3.91 19.04
N GLN A 651 -20.03 4.87 19.95
CA GLN A 651 -21.11 5.36 20.83
C GLN A 651 -21.75 6.66 20.33
N MET A 652 -21.29 7.20 19.21
CA MET A 652 -21.75 8.47 18.65
C MET A 652 -22.61 8.28 17.40
N SER A 653 -23.47 9.25 17.14
CA SER A 653 -24.19 9.43 15.88
C SER A 653 -23.75 10.71 15.17
N VAL A 654 -23.95 10.78 13.86
CA VAL A 654 -23.59 11.96 13.05
C VAL A 654 -24.20 13.22 13.64
N GLY A 655 -23.38 14.27 13.82
CA GLY A 655 -23.77 15.54 14.43
C GLY A 655 -23.47 15.65 15.93
N GLN A 656 -23.14 14.54 16.61
CA GLN A 656 -22.71 14.57 18.00
C GLN A 656 -21.23 14.91 18.14
N TYR A 657 -20.87 15.42 19.31
CA TYR A 657 -19.49 15.64 19.71
C TYR A 657 -19.20 14.99 21.06
N ALA A 658 -17.97 14.52 21.23
CA ALA A 658 -17.47 13.88 22.42
C ALA A 658 -16.26 14.64 22.97
N TYR A 659 -16.21 14.74 24.29
CA TYR A 659 -15.07 15.25 25.04
C TYR A 659 -14.57 14.18 25.98
N PHE A 660 -13.28 13.90 25.96
CA PHE A 660 -12.66 12.97 26.90
C PHE A 660 -11.17 13.28 27.10
N SER A 661 -10.58 12.64 28.11
CA SER A 661 -9.16 12.79 28.43
C SER A 661 -8.48 11.43 28.53
N THR A 662 -7.18 11.38 28.25
CA THR A 662 -6.35 10.18 28.40
C THR A 662 -5.07 10.49 29.17
N ASN A 663 -4.36 9.43 29.57
CA ASN A 663 -3.02 9.57 30.11
C ASN A 663 -2.07 10.27 29.13
N LEU A 664 -0.98 10.82 29.67
CA LEU A 664 0.05 11.49 28.89
C LEU A 664 0.66 10.54 27.85
N LEU A 665 0.72 11.00 26.60
CA LEU A 665 1.37 10.28 25.52
C LEU A 665 2.90 10.42 25.62
N PRO A 666 3.65 9.54 24.94
CA PRO A 666 5.09 9.70 24.74
C PRO A 666 5.50 11.12 24.31
N SER A 667 6.56 11.65 24.93
CA SER A 667 7.12 12.97 24.59
C SER A 667 7.39 13.12 23.10
N ASP A 668 7.82 12.06 22.46
CA ASP A 668 8.27 12.07 21.07
C ASP A 668 7.11 12.24 20.09
N LEU A 669 5.93 11.67 20.41
CA LEU A 669 4.70 11.91 19.66
C LEU A 669 4.18 13.32 19.90
N ILE A 670 4.26 13.82 21.13
CA ILE A 670 3.86 15.18 21.49
C ILE A 670 4.74 16.20 20.73
N PHE A 671 6.07 16.07 20.77
CA PHE A 671 6.96 16.99 20.07
C PHE A 671 6.91 16.86 18.54
N ALA A 672 6.53 15.70 18.00
CA ALA A 672 6.31 15.55 16.55
C ALA A 672 5.02 16.25 16.05
N SER A 673 4.07 16.53 16.96
CA SER A 673 2.80 17.22 16.67
C SER A 673 2.98 18.74 16.48
N GLY A 674 1.90 19.46 16.18
CA GLY A 674 1.89 20.82 15.62
C GLY A 674 2.09 22.01 16.57
N GLY A 675 2.20 21.81 17.89
CA GLY A 675 2.27 22.94 18.84
C GLY A 675 3.68 23.50 19.12
N ASP A 676 3.73 24.59 19.89
CA ASP A 676 4.98 25.30 20.24
C ASP A 676 5.85 24.45 21.18
N SER A 677 6.99 23.97 20.68
CA SER A 677 7.88 23.07 21.42
C SER A 677 8.42 23.66 22.72
N VAL A 678 8.60 24.99 22.80
CA VAL A 678 9.10 25.66 24.01
C VAL A 678 8.00 25.67 25.07
N LYS A 679 6.76 25.98 24.68
CA LYS A 679 5.62 25.89 25.59
C LYS A 679 5.37 24.46 26.04
N MET A 680 5.40 23.49 25.13
CA MET A 680 5.25 22.06 25.47
C MET A 680 6.31 21.62 26.50
N LEU A 681 7.58 21.96 26.28
CA LEU A 681 8.66 21.68 27.24
C LEU A 681 8.37 22.31 28.61
N SER A 682 7.89 23.55 28.65
CA SER A 682 7.55 24.23 29.90
C SER A 682 6.40 23.54 30.64
N LEU A 683 5.37 23.08 29.92
CA LEU A 683 4.22 22.37 30.49
C LEU A 683 4.65 21.02 31.07
N LEU A 684 5.37 20.22 30.27
CA LEU A 684 5.88 18.90 30.64
C LEU A 684 6.85 18.96 31.83
N SER A 685 7.55 20.08 32.03
CA SER A 685 8.47 20.29 33.14
C SER A 685 7.77 20.69 34.45
N SER A 686 6.50 21.13 34.40
CA SER A 686 5.87 21.87 35.49
C SER A 686 5.01 21.03 36.44
N LYS A 687 4.21 20.05 35.95
CA LYS A 687 3.25 19.23 36.74
C LYS A 687 2.76 17.98 35.97
N ASP A 688 1.93 17.15 36.62
CA ASP A 688 1.17 16.04 36.00
C ASP A 688 0.33 16.53 34.81
N CYS A 689 0.78 16.20 33.59
CA CYS A 689 0.10 16.52 32.34
C CYS A 689 -0.78 15.34 31.86
N TYR A 690 -1.78 15.65 31.05
CA TYR A 690 -2.65 14.67 30.41
C TYR A 690 -3.13 15.18 29.03
N MET A 691 -3.77 14.32 28.25
CA MET A 691 -4.26 14.66 26.92
C MET A 691 -5.77 14.90 26.94
N GLU A 692 -6.24 15.95 26.28
CA GLU A 692 -7.67 16.23 26.07
C GLU A 692 -8.04 16.10 24.61
N TYR A 693 -9.13 15.39 24.35
CA TYR A 693 -9.68 15.14 23.01
C TYR A 693 -11.08 15.74 22.91
N GLU A 694 -11.29 16.50 21.84
CA GLU A 694 -12.61 16.95 21.40
C GLU A 694 -12.84 16.41 19.99
N ILE A 695 -13.87 15.58 19.82
CA ILE A 695 -14.14 14.88 18.55
C ILE A 695 -15.59 15.13 18.16
N SER A 696 -15.85 15.49 16.91
CA SER A 696 -17.19 15.61 16.34
C SER A 696 -17.35 14.66 15.15
N LEU A 697 -18.43 13.87 15.14
CA LEU A 697 -18.72 12.97 14.02
C LEU A 697 -19.50 13.72 12.93
N ILE A 698 -18.88 13.94 11.77
CA ILE A 698 -19.42 14.81 10.70
C ILE A 698 -20.24 14.02 9.70
N LYS A 699 -19.70 12.90 9.20
CA LYS A 699 -20.33 12.05 8.20
C LYS A 699 -19.90 10.60 8.39
N VAL A 700 -20.79 9.69 8.01
CA VAL A 700 -20.52 8.26 7.89
C VAL A 700 -21.03 7.84 6.52
N ALA A 701 -20.14 7.31 5.68
CA ALA A 701 -20.54 6.66 4.44
C ALA A 701 -20.68 5.16 4.69
N GLU A 702 -21.86 4.63 4.36
CA GLU A 702 -22.20 3.23 4.58
C GLU A 702 -21.36 2.30 3.67
N PRO A 703 -20.98 1.11 4.15
CA PRO A 703 -20.27 0.13 3.34
C PRO A 703 -21.15 -0.39 2.18
N PRO A 704 -20.57 -0.73 1.01
CA PRO A 704 -21.31 -1.40 -0.05
C PRO A 704 -21.86 -2.75 0.43
N GLU A 705 -23.08 -3.10 0.01
CA GLU A 705 -23.82 -4.32 0.37
C GLU A 705 -22.96 -5.60 0.27
N GLU A 706 -22.21 -5.77 -0.82
CA GLU A 706 -21.36 -6.94 -1.04
C GLU A 706 -20.34 -7.17 0.09
N ARG A 707 -19.85 -6.11 0.74
CA ARG A 707 -18.93 -6.23 1.89
C ARG A 707 -19.65 -6.53 3.20
N MET A 708 -20.84 -5.96 3.39
CA MET A 708 -21.69 -6.29 4.54
C MET A 708 -22.06 -7.77 4.50
N GLU A 709 -22.47 -8.27 3.34
CA GLU A 709 -22.78 -9.69 3.13
C GLU A 709 -21.56 -10.60 3.35
N GLN A 710 -20.38 -10.24 2.81
CA GLN A 710 -19.15 -11.02 2.99
C GLN A 710 -18.64 -11.04 4.44
N ALA A 711 -18.89 -9.98 5.20
CA ALA A 711 -18.51 -9.89 6.61
C ALA A 711 -19.42 -10.74 7.51
N LEU A 712 -20.69 -10.91 7.14
CA LEU A 712 -21.72 -11.54 7.98
C LEU A 712 -22.05 -12.99 7.57
N PHE A 713 -21.90 -13.35 6.29
CA PHE A 713 -22.27 -14.66 5.76
C PHE A 713 -21.09 -15.41 5.14
N SER A 714 -20.90 -16.66 5.55
CA SER A 714 -19.94 -17.58 4.93
C SER A 714 -20.66 -18.90 4.61
N PRO A 715 -20.88 -19.24 3.32
CA PRO A 715 -20.51 -18.49 2.11
C PRO A 715 -21.33 -17.20 1.90
N PRO A 716 -20.91 -16.27 1.02
CA PRO A 716 -21.64 -15.02 0.73
C PRO A 716 -23.09 -15.27 0.29
N LEU A 717 -24.00 -14.35 0.65
CA LEU A 717 -25.45 -14.53 0.47
C LEU A 717 -25.85 -14.75 -1.01
N SER A 718 -25.26 -13.99 -1.93
CA SER A 718 -25.42 -14.20 -3.38
C SER A 718 -25.11 -15.63 -3.85
N LYS A 719 -24.10 -16.28 -3.26
CA LYS A 719 -23.77 -17.68 -3.56
C LYS A 719 -24.79 -18.65 -2.95
N GLN A 720 -25.29 -18.35 -1.75
CA GLN A 720 -26.35 -19.15 -1.13
C GLN A 720 -27.64 -19.12 -1.97
N ARG A 721 -28.01 -17.96 -2.54
CA ARG A 721 -29.18 -17.81 -3.43
C ARG A 721 -29.06 -18.68 -4.67
N VAL A 722 -27.89 -18.64 -5.33
CA VAL A 722 -27.61 -19.48 -6.50
C VAL A 722 -27.68 -20.96 -6.15
N GLU A 723 -27.08 -21.38 -5.03
CA GLU A 723 -27.11 -22.79 -4.59
C GLU A 723 -28.54 -23.27 -4.32
N PHE A 724 -29.37 -22.45 -3.65
CA PHE A 724 -30.77 -22.76 -3.42
C PHE A 724 -31.53 -22.98 -4.74
N ALA A 725 -31.36 -22.06 -5.70
CA ALA A 725 -32.00 -22.19 -7.01
C ALA A 725 -31.52 -23.43 -7.77
N VAL A 726 -30.20 -23.72 -7.75
CA VAL A 726 -29.63 -24.92 -8.38
C VAL A 726 -30.25 -26.20 -7.81
N GLN A 727 -30.38 -26.30 -6.48
CA GLN A 727 -30.99 -27.47 -5.84
C GLN A 727 -32.45 -27.66 -6.27
N GLN A 728 -33.25 -26.61 -6.26
CA GLN A 728 -34.64 -26.65 -6.70
C GLN A 728 -34.78 -27.04 -8.19
N ILE A 729 -33.87 -26.55 -9.04
CA ILE A 729 -33.83 -26.89 -10.46
C ILE A 729 -33.53 -28.38 -10.65
N LEU A 730 -32.52 -28.90 -9.95
CA LEU A 730 -32.11 -30.30 -10.03
C LEU A 730 -33.22 -31.27 -9.55
N GLU A 731 -33.89 -30.94 -8.45
CA GLU A 731 -34.99 -31.75 -7.89
C GLU A 731 -36.22 -31.83 -8.80
N SER A 732 -36.43 -30.82 -9.64
CA SER A 732 -37.63 -30.75 -10.50
C SER A 732 -37.54 -31.59 -11.78
N HIS A 733 -36.34 -32.07 -12.15
CA HIS A 733 -36.08 -32.76 -13.41
C HIS A 733 -36.61 -32.03 -14.66
N ALA A 734 -36.55 -30.70 -14.66
CA ALA A 734 -36.96 -29.88 -15.81
C ALA A 734 -36.04 -30.05 -17.02
N THR A 735 -36.56 -29.76 -18.20
CA THR A 735 -35.82 -29.78 -19.46
C THR A 735 -35.50 -28.39 -19.99
N THR A 736 -36.29 -27.37 -19.60
CA THR A 736 -36.10 -26.00 -20.06
C THR A 736 -36.10 -25.00 -18.91
N LEU A 737 -35.10 -24.12 -18.88
CA LEU A 737 -34.95 -23.05 -17.87
C LEU A 737 -34.85 -21.68 -18.53
N ILE A 738 -35.53 -20.69 -17.96
CA ILE A 738 -35.35 -19.27 -18.28
C ILE A 738 -34.95 -18.49 -17.01
N ASP A 739 -33.91 -17.68 -17.11
CA ASP A 739 -33.43 -16.80 -16.04
C ASP A 739 -33.75 -15.34 -16.37
N PHE A 740 -34.72 -14.78 -15.66
CA PHE A 740 -35.20 -13.41 -15.77
C PHE A 740 -34.29 -12.49 -14.94
N GLY A 741 -33.58 -11.58 -15.59
CA GLY A 741 -32.54 -10.75 -14.97
C GLY A 741 -31.24 -11.53 -14.75
N CYS A 742 -30.77 -12.24 -15.77
CA CYS A 742 -29.63 -13.16 -15.63
C CYS A 742 -28.28 -12.46 -15.37
N GLY A 743 -28.19 -11.14 -15.55
CA GLY A 743 -27.01 -10.34 -15.27
C GLY A 743 -25.78 -10.83 -16.02
N SER A 744 -24.72 -11.18 -15.28
CA SER A 744 -23.50 -11.78 -15.84
C SER A 744 -23.56 -13.30 -16.02
N GLY A 745 -24.72 -13.92 -15.80
CA GLY A 745 -24.96 -15.35 -16.04
C GLY A 745 -24.46 -16.28 -14.94
N SER A 746 -24.37 -15.83 -13.69
CA SER A 746 -23.81 -16.63 -12.58
C SER A 746 -24.61 -17.90 -12.28
N LEU A 747 -25.95 -17.84 -12.35
CA LEU A 747 -26.80 -19.02 -12.19
C LEU A 747 -26.61 -20.01 -13.35
N LEU A 748 -26.67 -19.49 -14.59
CA LEU A 748 -26.48 -20.30 -15.80
C LEU A 748 -25.10 -20.97 -15.81
N GLU A 749 -24.04 -20.25 -15.41
CA GLU A 749 -22.70 -20.81 -15.25
C GLU A 749 -22.67 -21.88 -14.16
N ALA A 750 -23.29 -21.63 -13.00
CA ALA A 750 -23.29 -22.58 -11.89
C ALA A 750 -23.91 -23.92 -12.32
N LEU A 751 -25.06 -23.89 -13.02
CA LEU A 751 -25.76 -25.07 -13.52
C LEU A 751 -24.92 -25.93 -14.47
N LEU A 752 -23.99 -25.34 -15.22
CA LEU A 752 -23.06 -26.09 -16.09
C LEU A 752 -22.06 -26.96 -15.32
N ASN A 753 -21.90 -26.73 -14.00
CA ASN A 753 -21.00 -27.52 -13.17
C ASN A 753 -21.70 -28.71 -12.49
N TYR A 754 -23.03 -28.86 -12.64
CA TYR A 754 -23.82 -29.95 -12.06
C TYR A 754 -24.40 -30.86 -13.15
N PRO A 755 -24.58 -32.17 -12.88
CA PRO A 755 -25.33 -33.04 -13.77
C PRO A 755 -26.81 -32.66 -13.73
N THR A 756 -27.31 -32.10 -14.84
CA THR A 756 -28.70 -31.59 -14.96
C THR A 756 -29.47 -32.33 -16.07
N SER A 757 -30.80 -32.33 -15.98
CA SER A 757 -31.71 -32.79 -17.05
C SER A 757 -32.07 -31.70 -18.06
N LEU A 758 -31.47 -30.50 -17.91
CA LEU A 758 -31.77 -29.34 -18.74
C LEU A 758 -31.23 -29.53 -20.15
N GLU A 759 -32.11 -29.43 -21.14
CA GLU A 759 -31.77 -29.44 -22.56
C GLU A 759 -31.68 -28.02 -23.15
N LYS A 760 -32.43 -27.07 -22.62
CA LYS A 760 -32.44 -25.68 -23.09
C LYS A 760 -32.37 -24.69 -21.93
N MET A 761 -31.47 -23.73 -22.02
CA MET A 761 -31.39 -22.61 -21.08
C MET A 761 -31.56 -21.27 -21.82
N ALA A 762 -32.25 -20.33 -21.21
CA ALA A 762 -32.37 -18.96 -21.68
C ALA A 762 -32.03 -17.97 -20.56
N GLY A 763 -31.38 -16.88 -20.90
CA GLY A 763 -31.18 -15.74 -20.00
C GLY A 763 -31.74 -14.47 -20.64
N VAL A 764 -32.39 -13.64 -19.84
CA VAL A 764 -32.97 -12.37 -20.28
C VAL A 764 -32.45 -11.24 -19.38
N ASP A 765 -31.94 -10.17 -19.96
CA ASP A 765 -31.53 -8.98 -19.21
C ASP A 765 -31.64 -7.71 -20.08
N ILE A 766 -31.76 -6.54 -19.45
CA ILE A 766 -31.69 -5.24 -20.14
C ILE A 766 -30.23 -4.74 -20.30
N SER A 767 -29.30 -5.28 -19.52
CA SER A 767 -27.91 -4.88 -19.45
C SER A 767 -27.06 -5.59 -20.51
N GLN A 768 -26.82 -4.92 -21.64
CA GLN A 768 -25.88 -5.40 -22.66
C GLN A 768 -24.49 -5.75 -22.10
N LYS A 769 -24.02 -5.01 -21.09
CA LYS A 769 -22.74 -5.28 -20.42
C LYS A 769 -22.78 -6.59 -19.62
N GLY A 770 -23.90 -6.89 -18.95
CA GLY A 770 -24.14 -8.15 -18.25
C GLY A 770 -24.15 -9.32 -19.25
N LEU A 771 -25.02 -9.22 -20.26
CA LEU A 771 -25.18 -10.24 -21.30
C LEU A 771 -23.86 -10.54 -22.05
N SER A 772 -23.06 -9.52 -22.35
CA SER A 772 -21.72 -9.70 -22.95
C SER A 772 -20.79 -10.54 -22.07
N ARG A 773 -20.84 -10.36 -20.74
CA ARG A 773 -20.05 -11.17 -19.80
C ARG A 773 -20.60 -12.58 -19.69
N ALA A 774 -21.93 -12.72 -19.60
CA ALA A 774 -22.61 -14.02 -19.56
C ALA A 774 -22.24 -14.86 -20.78
N ALA A 775 -22.34 -14.31 -21.99
CA ALA A 775 -21.98 -14.99 -23.23
C ALA A 775 -20.53 -15.51 -23.22
N LYS A 776 -19.58 -14.68 -22.76
CA LYS A 776 -18.16 -15.06 -22.70
C LYS A 776 -17.92 -16.23 -21.75
N VAL A 777 -18.50 -16.16 -20.55
CA VAL A 777 -18.37 -17.19 -19.51
C VAL A 777 -19.01 -18.51 -19.98
N LEU A 778 -20.24 -18.44 -20.50
CA LEU A 778 -20.98 -19.61 -20.98
C LEU A 778 -20.29 -20.27 -22.18
N ASN A 779 -19.83 -19.48 -23.16
CA ASN A 779 -19.10 -20.01 -24.31
C ASN A 779 -17.83 -20.76 -23.90
N SER A 780 -17.05 -20.20 -22.96
CA SER A 780 -15.84 -20.87 -22.44
C SER A 780 -16.16 -22.22 -21.78
N LYS A 781 -17.24 -22.29 -20.99
CA LYS A 781 -17.64 -23.51 -20.29
C LYS A 781 -18.21 -24.57 -21.23
N LEU A 782 -19.06 -24.17 -22.16
CA LEU A 782 -19.70 -25.08 -23.12
C LEU A 782 -18.69 -25.68 -24.11
N VAL A 783 -17.72 -24.90 -24.60
CA VAL A 783 -16.64 -25.41 -25.48
C VAL A 783 -15.71 -26.38 -24.73
N THR A 784 -15.34 -26.06 -23.49
CA THR A 784 -14.48 -26.94 -22.68
C THR A 784 -15.15 -28.28 -22.37
N ASN A 785 -16.45 -28.27 -22.09
CA ASN A 785 -17.23 -29.47 -21.82
C ASN A 785 -17.45 -30.33 -23.08
N SER A 786 -17.46 -29.75 -24.28
CA SER A 786 -17.58 -30.51 -25.54
C SER A 786 -16.29 -31.24 -25.94
N ASP A 787 -15.12 -30.69 -25.64
CA ASP A 787 -13.82 -31.22 -26.09
C ASP A 787 -13.24 -32.32 -25.17
N THR A 788 -13.60 -32.32 -23.89
CA THR A 788 -13.05 -33.25 -22.88
C THR A 788 -13.75 -34.60 -22.79
N GLY A 789 -14.69 -34.92 -23.69
CA GLY A 789 -15.48 -36.15 -23.63
C GLY A 789 -16.37 -36.25 -22.38
N GLY A 790 -16.59 -35.12 -21.69
CA GLY A 790 -17.36 -35.01 -20.46
C GLY A 790 -18.84 -35.33 -20.70
N GLN A 791 -19.25 -36.51 -20.26
CA GLN A 791 -20.54 -37.14 -20.50
C GLN A 791 -21.71 -36.53 -19.69
N TRP A 792 -21.61 -35.27 -19.22
CA TRP A 792 -22.42 -34.76 -18.09
C TRP A 792 -23.36 -33.59 -18.38
N THR A 793 -23.40 -33.04 -19.61
CA THR A 793 -24.36 -31.98 -19.93
C THR A 793 -25.36 -32.44 -21.00
N SER A 794 -26.64 -32.48 -20.63
CA SER A 794 -27.76 -32.76 -21.54
C SER A 794 -28.19 -31.53 -22.36
N ILE A 795 -27.49 -30.40 -22.15
CA ILE A 795 -27.78 -29.08 -22.71
C ILE A 795 -27.48 -29.07 -24.22
N LYS A 796 -28.53 -28.80 -24.99
CA LYS A 796 -28.51 -28.72 -26.46
C LYS A 796 -28.50 -27.28 -26.95
N SER A 797 -29.04 -26.34 -26.17
CA SER A 797 -29.18 -24.94 -26.58
C SER A 797 -29.09 -23.98 -25.39
N VAL A 798 -28.38 -22.87 -25.57
CA VAL A 798 -28.31 -21.76 -24.61
C VAL A 798 -28.49 -20.45 -25.36
N ILE A 799 -29.45 -19.61 -24.94
CA ILE A 799 -29.78 -18.36 -25.63
C ILE A 799 -29.79 -17.19 -24.63
N LEU A 800 -29.20 -16.06 -25.02
CA LEU A 800 -29.24 -14.82 -24.25
C LEU A 800 -30.01 -13.75 -25.02
N TYR A 801 -31.03 -13.20 -24.38
CA TYR A 801 -31.92 -12.18 -24.92
C TYR A 801 -31.70 -10.84 -24.23
N GLU A 802 -31.64 -9.78 -25.02
CA GLU A 802 -31.81 -8.40 -24.53
C GLU A 802 -33.29 -8.03 -24.56
N GLY A 803 -33.82 -7.62 -23.41
CA GLY A 803 -35.16 -7.06 -23.30
C GLY A 803 -35.69 -6.98 -21.86
N SER A 804 -36.76 -6.21 -21.67
CA SER A 804 -37.41 -6.06 -20.35
C SER A 804 -38.23 -7.30 -20.01
N ILE A 805 -38.14 -7.78 -18.77
CA ILE A 805 -38.93 -8.92 -18.29
C ILE A 805 -40.41 -8.58 -18.03
N THR A 806 -40.78 -7.30 -18.04
CA THR A 806 -42.17 -6.84 -17.95
C THR A 806 -42.95 -6.94 -19.27
N ASN A 807 -42.27 -7.15 -20.39
CA ASN A 807 -42.89 -7.27 -21.70
C ASN A 807 -43.03 -8.75 -22.07
N PHE A 808 -44.10 -9.13 -22.76
CA PHE A 808 -44.25 -10.51 -23.23
C PHE A 808 -43.59 -10.72 -24.60
N GLY A 809 -42.77 -11.76 -24.74
CA GLY A 809 -42.25 -12.26 -26.01
C GLY A 809 -42.62 -13.72 -26.20
N SER A 810 -43.18 -14.08 -27.36
CA SER A 810 -43.65 -15.44 -27.65
C SER A 810 -42.55 -16.50 -27.55
N GLN A 811 -41.31 -16.13 -27.87
CA GLN A 811 -40.12 -16.99 -27.74
C GLN A 811 -39.77 -17.41 -26.31
N LEU A 812 -40.31 -16.72 -25.30
CA LEU A 812 -40.08 -17.00 -23.87
C LEU A 812 -41.23 -17.79 -23.22
N HIS A 813 -42.25 -18.17 -23.99
CA HIS A 813 -43.39 -18.94 -23.49
C HIS A 813 -43.05 -20.42 -23.26
N GLY A 814 -43.57 -20.99 -22.17
CA GLY A 814 -43.66 -22.45 -22.00
C GLY A 814 -42.39 -23.13 -21.49
N PHE A 815 -41.49 -22.38 -20.84
CA PHE A 815 -40.35 -22.97 -20.13
C PHE A 815 -40.80 -23.76 -18.89
N ASP A 816 -40.09 -24.83 -18.50
CA ASP A 816 -40.44 -25.62 -17.32
C ASP A 816 -40.15 -24.84 -16.04
N ILE A 817 -39.02 -24.13 -15.99
CA ILE A 817 -38.61 -23.32 -14.83
C ILE A 817 -38.32 -21.89 -15.27
N GLY A 818 -38.83 -20.93 -14.51
CA GLY A 818 -38.36 -19.55 -14.49
C GLY A 818 -37.60 -19.26 -13.18
N THR A 819 -36.48 -18.53 -13.26
CA THR A 819 -35.81 -17.93 -12.09
C THR A 819 -35.80 -16.42 -12.21
N CYS A 820 -35.96 -15.73 -11.08
CA CYS A 820 -35.89 -14.27 -10.96
C CYS A 820 -35.28 -13.97 -9.60
N LEU A 821 -33.94 -13.90 -9.54
CA LEU A 821 -33.20 -13.85 -8.28
C LEU A 821 -32.68 -12.43 -8.02
N GLU A 822 -33.24 -11.73 -7.05
CA GLU A 822 -32.89 -10.34 -6.68
C GLU A 822 -32.99 -9.38 -7.89
N VAL A 823 -34.20 -9.30 -8.48
CA VAL A 823 -34.47 -8.48 -9.67
C VAL A 823 -35.70 -7.60 -9.50
N ILE A 824 -36.73 -8.09 -8.81
CA ILE A 824 -38.01 -7.37 -8.69
C ILE A 824 -37.86 -6.06 -7.90
N GLU A 825 -36.91 -5.98 -6.98
CA GLU A 825 -36.59 -4.80 -6.17
C GLU A 825 -35.87 -3.69 -6.95
N HIS A 826 -35.32 -4.00 -8.13
CA HIS A 826 -34.64 -3.03 -9.00
C HIS A 826 -35.59 -2.29 -9.96
N MET A 827 -36.88 -2.64 -9.93
CA MET A 827 -37.94 -1.96 -10.70
C MET A 827 -38.96 -1.33 -9.77
N ASP A 828 -39.75 -0.38 -10.27
CA ASP A 828 -40.83 0.22 -9.48
C ASP A 828 -41.84 -0.86 -9.04
N GLU A 829 -42.48 -0.69 -7.88
CA GLU A 829 -43.31 -1.73 -7.25
C GLU A 829 -44.49 -2.17 -8.13
N ASP A 830 -45.04 -1.26 -8.94
CA ASP A 830 -46.06 -1.55 -9.95
C ASP A 830 -45.50 -2.42 -11.08
N GLN A 831 -44.26 -2.21 -11.50
CA GLN A 831 -43.58 -3.01 -12.51
C GLN A 831 -43.27 -4.42 -12.00
N ALA A 832 -42.92 -4.58 -10.72
CA ALA A 832 -42.78 -5.90 -10.10
C ALA A 832 -44.11 -6.69 -10.13
N CYS A 833 -45.24 -6.01 -9.90
CA CYS A 833 -46.56 -6.61 -10.05
C CYS A 833 -46.88 -6.98 -11.51
N VAL A 834 -46.56 -6.10 -12.47
CA VAL A 834 -46.69 -6.38 -13.91
C VAL A 834 -45.86 -7.59 -14.30
N PHE A 835 -44.59 -7.67 -13.87
CA PHE A 835 -43.75 -8.84 -14.10
C PHE A 835 -44.38 -10.11 -13.55
N GLY A 836 -44.85 -10.09 -12.29
CA GLY A 836 -45.49 -11.25 -11.68
C GLY A 836 -46.70 -11.73 -12.49
N ASP A 837 -47.56 -10.80 -12.92
CA ASP A 837 -48.72 -11.10 -13.75
C ASP A 837 -48.30 -11.66 -15.12
N VAL A 838 -47.33 -11.05 -15.81
CA VAL A 838 -46.82 -11.54 -17.11
C VAL A 838 -46.14 -12.90 -16.98
N ALA A 839 -45.35 -13.12 -15.93
CA ALA A 839 -44.64 -14.38 -15.70
C ALA A 839 -45.62 -15.55 -15.52
N LEU A 840 -46.64 -15.42 -14.69
CA LEU A 840 -47.57 -16.52 -14.42
C LEU A 840 -48.69 -16.66 -15.46
N SER A 841 -49.12 -15.57 -16.09
CA SER A 841 -50.21 -15.61 -17.09
C SER A 841 -49.74 -15.84 -18.53
N CYS A 842 -48.57 -15.28 -18.90
CA CYS A 842 -48.08 -15.27 -20.27
C CYS A 842 -46.89 -16.20 -20.45
N PHE A 843 -45.82 -16.09 -19.64
CA PHE A 843 -44.68 -17.04 -19.76
C PHE A 843 -45.05 -18.44 -19.26
N ARG A 844 -45.93 -18.53 -18.25
CA ARG A 844 -46.58 -19.74 -17.70
C ARG A 844 -45.62 -20.88 -17.35
N PRO A 845 -44.49 -20.64 -16.64
CA PRO A 845 -43.59 -21.71 -16.30
C PRO A 845 -44.23 -22.72 -15.34
N ARG A 846 -43.80 -23.98 -15.36
CA ARG A 846 -44.28 -24.98 -14.39
C ARG A 846 -43.85 -24.63 -12.97
N ILE A 847 -42.62 -24.12 -12.83
CA ILE A 847 -42.04 -23.64 -11.58
C ILE A 847 -41.50 -22.24 -11.79
N LEU A 848 -41.81 -21.28 -10.93
CA LEU A 848 -41.15 -19.97 -10.89
C LEU A 848 -40.50 -19.77 -9.52
N ILE A 849 -39.21 -19.44 -9.49
CA ILE A 849 -38.46 -19.13 -8.26
C ILE A 849 -38.18 -17.64 -8.26
N VAL A 850 -38.69 -16.92 -7.26
CA VAL A 850 -38.48 -15.48 -7.10
C VAL A 850 -37.77 -15.25 -5.77
N SER A 851 -36.68 -14.47 -5.76
CA SER A 851 -36.05 -13.99 -4.53
C SER A 851 -36.06 -12.47 -4.42
N THR A 852 -36.09 -11.97 -3.19
CA THR A 852 -35.99 -10.55 -2.85
C THR A 852 -35.38 -10.39 -1.45
N PRO A 853 -34.71 -9.27 -1.16
CA PRO A 853 -34.22 -8.97 0.19
C PRO A 853 -35.34 -8.95 1.23
N ASN A 854 -35.06 -9.44 2.45
CA ASN A 854 -35.95 -9.25 3.60
C ASN A 854 -35.68 -7.91 4.30
N PHE A 855 -36.61 -6.96 4.20
CA PHE A 855 -36.47 -5.64 4.85
C PHE A 855 -36.27 -5.75 6.37
N GLU A 856 -36.93 -6.70 7.02
CA GLU A 856 -36.83 -6.89 8.48
C GLU A 856 -35.43 -7.32 8.92
N TYR A 857 -34.67 -7.97 8.05
CA TYR A 857 -33.31 -8.41 8.32
C TYR A 857 -32.29 -7.26 8.22
N ASN A 858 -32.65 -6.12 7.64
CA ASN A 858 -31.76 -4.96 7.53
C ASN A 858 -31.32 -4.44 8.88
N VAL A 859 -32.17 -4.58 9.90
CA VAL A 859 -31.86 -4.23 11.28
C VAL A 859 -30.64 -5.02 11.77
N VAL A 860 -30.51 -6.30 11.43
CA VAL A 860 -29.37 -7.14 11.82
C VAL A 860 -28.11 -6.76 11.04
N LEU A 861 -28.25 -6.49 9.73
CA LEU A 861 -27.13 -6.03 8.90
C LEU A 861 -26.58 -4.68 9.37
N GLN A 862 -27.46 -3.80 9.86
CA GLN A 862 -27.12 -2.44 10.30
C GLN A 862 -26.78 -2.33 11.80
N LYS A 863 -27.17 -3.30 12.66
CA LYS A 863 -26.93 -3.29 14.13
C LYS A 863 -25.89 -4.31 14.63
N SER A 864 -24.79 -4.55 13.92
CA SER A 864 -23.72 -5.42 14.46
C SER A 864 -22.88 -4.72 15.55
N ASN A 865 -23.49 -4.47 16.71
CA ASN A 865 -22.96 -4.61 18.08
C ASN A 865 -24.15 -4.60 19.09
N PRO A 866 -24.14 -5.43 20.14
CA PRO A 866 -25.29 -5.63 21.02
C PRO A 866 -25.56 -4.38 21.89
N PRO A 867 -26.83 -4.04 22.20
CA PRO A 867 -27.13 -2.98 23.13
C PRO A 867 -26.69 -3.40 24.55
N THR A 868 -26.01 -2.48 25.24
CA THR A 868 -25.76 -2.57 26.67
C THR A 868 -27.12 -2.62 27.40
N GLN A 869 -27.20 -3.48 28.42
CA GLN A 869 -28.39 -3.75 29.22
C GLN A 869 -28.90 -2.48 29.91
N GLU A 870 -29.66 -1.63 29.22
CA GLU A 870 -30.45 -0.56 29.85
C GLU A 870 -31.55 0.04 28.93
N GLN A 871 -31.74 -0.50 27.72
CA GLN A 871 -32.82 -0.07 26.79
C GLN A 871 -33.75 -1.25 26.46
N GLU A 872 -34.49 -1.75 27.46
CA GLU A 872 -35.54 -2.78 27.23
C GLU A 872 -36.93 -2.19 26.94
N GLU A 873 -37.11 -0.87 26.87
CA GLU A 873 -38.45 -0.27 26.68
C GLU A 873 -38.48 0.89 25.69
N SER A 874 -37.96 0.70 24.46
CA SER A 874 -38.29 1.59 23.34
C SER A 874 -38.83 0.80 22.15
N ASP A 875 -40.09 1.07 21.79
CA ASP A 875 -40.90 0.39 20.78
C ASP A 875 -40.14 -0.08 19.52
N ASP A 876 -40.15 -1.38 19.26
CA ASP A 876 -39.62 -2.04 18.04
C ASP A 876 -40.09 -1.39 16.72
N LYS A 877 -41.26 -0.74 16.75
CA LYS A 877 -41.81 -0.01 15.59
C LYS A 877 -40.98 1.22 15.19
N THR A 878 -40.31 1.87 16.13
CA THR A 878 -39.52 3.07 15.87
C THR A 878 -38.19 2.73 15.17
N LEU A 879 -37.64 1.54 15.46
CA LEU A 879 -36.38 1.04 14.89
C LEU A 879 -36.51 0.60 13.42
N LEU A 880 -37.64 -0.01 13.04
CA LEU A 880 -37.95 -0.38 11.66
C LEU A 880 -38.15 0.86 10.76
N GLN A 881 -38.62 1.97 11.34
CA GLN A 881 -38.95 3.19 10.60
C GLN A 881 -37.71 4.02 10.19
N SER A 882 -36.54 3.73 10.77
CA SER A 882 -35.24 4.35 10.44
C SER A 882 -34.32 3.48 9.57
N CYS A 883 -34.70 2.23 9.26
CA CYS A 883 -33.87 1.32 8.47
C CYS A 883 -33.86 1.72 6.98
N LYS A 884 -32.66 1.87 6.39
CA LYS A 884 -32.50 2.11 4.94
C LYS A 884 -32.50 0.79 4.16
N PHE A 885 -32.75 0.87 2.85
CA PHE A 885 -32.54 -0.23 1.91
C PHE A 885 -31.07 -0.64 1.86
N ARG A 886 -30.80 -1.91 1.60
CA ARG A 886 -29.45 -2.51 1.50
C ARG A 886 -28.65 -1.93 0.35
N ASN A 887 -29.33 -1.54 -0.71
CA ASN A 887 -28.74 -1.00 -1.92
C ASN A 887 -29.43 0.30 -2.34
N HIS A 888 -28.64 1.24 -2.85
CA HIS A 888 -29.17 2.51 -3.35
C HIS A 888 -29.93 2.37 -4.67
N ASP A 889 -29.73 1.26 -5.40
CA ASP A 889 -30.45 0.98 -6.64
C ASP A 889 -31.82 0.32 -6.42
N HIS A 890 -32.11 -0.18 -5.20
CA HIS A 890 -33.41 -0.76 -4.87
C HIS A 890 -34.49 0.33 -4.85
N LYS A 891 -35.63 0.04 -5.48
CA LYS A 891 -36.83 0.89 -5.48
C LYS A 891 -37.72 0.61 -4.27
N PHE A 892 -37.73 -0.63 -3.80
CA PHE A 892 -38.44 -1.07 -2.61
C PHE A 892 -37.72 -2.26 -1.98
N GLU A 893 -38.02 -2.54 -0.71
CA GLU A 893 -37.65 -3.80 -0.05
C GLU A 893 -38.83 -4.26 0.80
N TRP A 894 -39.30 -5.49 0.57
CA TRP A 894 -40.49 -6.00 1.24
C TRP A 894 -40.15 -6.70 2.56
N THR A 895 -41.02 -6.49 3.54
CA THR A 895 -41.13 -7.32 4.76
C THR A 895 -41.59 -8.73 4.41
N ARG A 896 -41.45 -9.68 5.36
CA ARG A 896 -41.94 -11.06 5.18
C ARG A 896 -43.43 -11.08 4.86
N GLU A 897 -44.20 -10.23 5.53
CA GLU A 897 -45.64 -10.14 5.31
C GLU A 897 -45.99 -9.56 3.93
N GLN A 898 -45.35 -8.46 3.52
CA GLN A 898 -45.60 -7.85 2.20
C GLN A 898 -45.28 -8.83 1.05
N PHE A 899 -44.13 -9.49 1.11
CA PHE A 899 -43.74 -10.46 0.09
C PHE A 899 -44.70 -11.68 0.07
N ARG A 900 -45.09 -12.19 1.24
CA ARG A 900 -46.05 -13.30 1.34
C ARG A 900 -47.42 -12.94 0.80
N GLN A 901 -47.91 -11.73 1.09
CA GLN A 901 -49.19 -11.26 0.59
C GLN A 901 -49.16 -11.13 -0.93
N TRP A 902 -48.15 -10.43 -1.48
CA TRP A 902 -47.97 -10.26 -2.92
C TRP A 902 -47.91 -11.61 -3.65
N ALA A 903 -47.07 -12.54 -3.16
CA ALA A 903 -46.88 -13.83 -3.78
C ALA A 903 -48.14 -14.73 -3.67
N SER A 904 -48.83 -14.71 -2.53
CA SER A 904 -50.05 -15.50 -2.33
C SER A 904 -51.21 -15.01 -3.20
N ASP A 905 -51.39 -13.68 -3.30
CA ASP A 905 -52.40 -13.09 -4.17
C ASP A 905 -52.13 -13.38 -5.64
N LEU A 906 -50.85 -13.28 -6.05
CA LEU A 906 -50.43 -13.61 -7.40
C LEU A 906 -50.68 -15.09 -7.73
N ALA A 907 -50.32 -16.00 -6.81
CA ALA A 907 -50.53 -17.44 -6.97
C ALA A 907 -52.02 -17.79 -7.11
N ALA A 908 -52.86 -17.20 -6.26
CA ALA A 908 -54.32 -17.40 -6.28
C ALA A 908 -54.96 -16.92 -7.58
N ARG A 909 -54.51 -15.78 -8.12
CA ARG A 909 -55.03 -15.21 -9.39
C ARG A 909 -54.70 -16.07 -10.61
N HIS A 910 -53.57 -16.79 -10.61
CA HIS A 910 -53.05 -17.48 -11.79
C HIS A 910 -53.05 -19.02 -11.71
N ASN A 911 -53.70 -19.61 -10.71
CA ASN A 911 -53.73 -21.07 -10.47
C ASN A 911 -52.33 -21.68 -10.19
N TYR A 912 -51.57 -21.05 -9.31
CA TYR A 912 -50.31 -21.59 -8.77
C TYR A 912 -50.45 -21.85 -7.27
N ASN A 913 -49.70 -22.82 -6.76
CA ASN A 913 -49.38 -22.93 -5.35
C ASN A 913 -48.07 -22.19 -5.09
N VAL A 914 -47.90 -21.58 -3.92
CA VAL A 914 -46.66 -20.90 -3.53
C VAL A 914 -46.11 -21.50 -2.23
N GLU A 915 -44.80 -21.78 -2.23
CA GLU A 915 -44.03 -22.21 -1.07
C GLU A 915 -43.00 -21.12 -0.71
N PHE A 916 -42.84 -20.81 0.57
CA PHE A 916 -41.94 -19.77 1.05
C PHE A 916 -40.70 -20.37 1.73
N SER A 917 -39.53 -19.84 1.41
CA SER A 917 -38.24 -20.21 1.99
C SER A 917 -37.29 -19.00 1.97
N GLY A 918 -36.00 -19.21 2.20
CA GLY A 918 -34.99 -18.17 2.10
C GLY A 918 -33.58 -18.66 2.42
N VAL A 919 -32.62 -17.74 2.39
CA VAL A 919 -31.19 -17.98 2.69
C VAL A 919 -30.62 -16.90 3.61
N GLY A 920 -29.44 -17.15 4.21
CA GLY A 920 -28.80 -16.21 5.14
C GLY A 920 -29.43 -16.16 6.54
N GLY A 921 -30.06 -17.24 6.99
CA GLY A 921 -30.72 -17.30 8.30
C GLY A 921 -31.51 -18.60 8.47
N SER A 922 -32.48 -18.60 9.39
CA SER A 922 -33.43 -19.70 9.59
C SER A 922 -34.83 -19.14 9.76
N ALA A 923 -35.86 -19.88 9.35
CA ALA A 923 -37.26 -19.48 9.51
C ALA A 923 -37.67 -19.34 10.99
N ASP A 924 -37.06 -20.14 11.87
CA ASP A 924 -37.46 -20.26 13.29
C ASP A 924 -36.80 -19.20 14.21
N VAL A 925 -35.93 -18.35 13.66
CA VAL A 925 -35.16 -17.36 14.42
C VAL A 925 -35.50 -15.98 13.86
N GLU A 926 -35.99 -15.06 14.71
CA GLU A 926 -36.19 -13.67 14.31
C GLU A 926 -34.85 -13.02 13.89
N PRO A 927 -34.79 -12.27 12.77
CA PRO A 927 -35.90 -11.80 11.92
C PRO A 927 -36.22 -12.69 10.69
N GLY A 928 -35.78 -13.95 10.70
CA GLY A 928 -35.99 -14.94 9.64
C GLY A 928 -34.79 -15.06 8.69
N TYR A 929 -35.07 -15.32 7.41
CA TYR A 929 -34.06 -15.35 6.36
C TYR A 929 -33.64 -13.93 5.92
N ALA A 930 -32.38 -13.78 5.51
CA ALA A 930 -31.86 -12.52 4.98
C ALA A 930 -32.34 -12.23 3.56
N SER A 931 -32.40 -13.23 2.69
CA SER A 931 -33.11 -13.16 1.40
C SER A 931 -34.31 -14.09 1.46
N GLN A 932 -35.49 -13.59 1.11
CA GLN A 932 -36.73 -14.35 1.06
C GLN A 932 -36.91 -14.93 -0.33
N ILE A 933 -37.50 -16.12 -0.42
CA ILE A 933 -37.71 -16.84 -1.68
C ILE A 933 -39.13 -17.39 -1.74
N ALA A 934 -39.82 -17.17 -2.86
CA ALA A 934 -41.12 -17.76 -3.17
C ALA A 934 -40.97 -18.71 -4.36
N VAL A 935 -41.44 -19.95 -4.20
CA VAL A 935 -41.45 -20.99 -5.23
C VAL A 935 -42.89 -21.23 -5.65
N PHE A 936 -43.25 -20.78 -6.84
CA PHE A 936 -44.56 -20.99 -7.44
C PHE A 936 -44.57 -22.30 -8.23
N LYS A 937 -45.57 -23.16 -8.01
CA LYS A 937 -45.79 -24.42 -8.73
C LYS A 937 -47.16 -24.42 -9.37
N ARG A 938 -47.24 -24.58 -10.69
CA ARG A 938 -48.51 -24.50 -11.42
C ARG A 938 -49.43 -25.67 -11.07
N VAL A 939 -50.72 -25.38 -10.88
CA VAL A 939 -51.75 -26.40 -10.60
C VAL A 939 -52.45 -26.77 -11.91
N TRP A 940 -52.26 -28.01 -12.38
CA TRP A 940 -52.82 -28.45 -13.66
C TRP A 940 -54.35 -28.58 -13.64
N LYS A 941 -55.02 -27.93 -14.61
CA LYS A 941 -56.44 -28.11 -14.93
C LYS A 941 -56.58 -28.44 -16.43
N LEU A 942 -57.57 -29.26 -16.77
CA LEU A 942 -57.74 -29.87 -18.11
C LEU A 942 -58.18 -28.87 -19.22
N GLU A 943 -58.51 -27.62 -18.89
CA GLU A 943 -59.15 -26.64 -19.80
C GLU A 943 -58.27 -25.41 -20.14
N ASP A 944 -56.96 -25.47 -19.89
CA ASP A 944 -56.14 -24.26 -19.67
C ASP A 944 -55.39 -23.71 -20.90
N ASP A 945 -55.82 -24.06 -22.12
CA ASP A 945 -55.00 -24.01 -23.34
C ASP A 945 -55.35 -22.89 -24.35
N VAL A 946 -55.91 -21.77 -23.88
CA VAL A 946 -56.12 -20.57 -24.72
C VAL A 946 -55.26 -19.42 -24.22
N LEU A 947 -54.14 -19.17 -24.90
CA LEU A 947 -53.37 -17.93 -24.78
C LEU A 947 -54.30 -16.74 -25.10
N LYS A 948 -54.52 -15.86 -24.12
CA LYS A 948 -55.19 -14.57 -24.39
C LYS A 948 -54.31 -13.77 -25.35
N HIS A 949 -54.90 -13.04 -26.30
CA HIS A 949 -54.14 -12.14 -27.17
C HIS A 949 -53.40 -11.10 -26.31
N VAL A 950 -52.07 -11.15 -26.32
CA VAL A 950 -51.17 -10.19 -25.66
C VAL A 950 -50.27 -9.56 -26.71
N ASP A 951 -49.97 -8.26 -26.57
CA ASP A 951 -49.10 -7.54 -27.49
C ASP A 951 -47.67 -8.12 -27.46
N GLU A 952 -47.24 -8.63 -28.60
CA GLU A 952 -45.97 -9.36 -28.76
C GLU A 952 -44.78 -8.40 -28.89
N HIS A 953 -43.81 -8.54 -28.00
CA HIS A 953 -42.56 -7.78 -28.03
C HIS A 953 -41.41 -8.65 -28.53
N HIS A 954 -40.62 -8.08 -29.44
CA HIS A 954 -39.44 -8.75 -29.99
C HIS A 954 -38.23 -8.57 -29.07
N TYR A 955 -37.70 -9.66 -28.54
CA TYR A 955 -36.44 -9.64 -27.80
C TYR A 955 -35.28 -9.83 -28.75
N HIS A 956 -34.21 -9.08 -28.54
CA HIS A 956 -33.03 -9.18 -29.39
C HIS A 956 -32.13 -10.32 -28.92
N VAL A 957 -31.88 -11.32 -29.76
CA VAL A 957 -30.91 -12.39 -29.45
C VAL A 957 -29.50 -11.81 -29.48
N ILE A 958 -28.86 -11.76 -28.32
CA ILE A 958 -27.50 -11.24 -28.17
C ILE A 958 -26.46 -12.31 -28.43
N TRP A 959 -26.76 -13.53 -27.99
CA TRP A 959 -25.87 -14.67 -28.16
C TRP A 959 -26.69 -15.96 -28.13
N GLU A 960 -26.32 -16.89 -29.00
CA GLU A 960 -26.95 -18.19 -29.08
C GLU A 960 -25.88 -19.26 -29.29
N TRP A 961 -25.97 -20.32 -28.51
CA TRP A 961 -25.17 -21.52 -28.64
C TRP A 961 -26.09 -22.72 -28.86
N ASN A 962 -25.78 -23.52 -29.86
CA ASN A 962 -26.46 -24.78 -30.16
C ASN A 962 -25.41 -25.88 -30.30
N MET A 963 -25.73 -27.08 -29.80
CA MET A 963 -24.83 -28.22 -29.87
C MET A 963 -24.48 -28.55 -31.35
N PRO A 964 -23.19 -28.68 -31.72
CA PRO A 964 -22.80 -28.97 -33.10
C PRO A 964 -23.34 -30.32 -33.60
N VAL A 965 -23.89 -30.32 -34.82
CA VAL A 965 -24.58 -31.46 -35.47
C VAL A 965 -23.73 -32.74 -35.54
N LEU A 966 -22.39 -32.64 -35.51
CA LEU A 966 -21.47 -33.78 -35.52
C LEU A 966 -21.55 -34.65 -34.25
N TYR A 967 -21.95 -34.11 -33.10
CA TYR A 967 -22.14 -34.88 -31.86
C TYR A 967 -23.52 -35.57 -31.79
N ALA A 968 -24.54 -34.97 -32.40
CA ALA A 968 -25.90 -35.54 -32.44
C ALA A 968 -25.98 -36.88 -33.22
N LEU A 969 -25.08 -37.09 -34.20
CA LEU A 969 -24.98 -38.35 -34.95
C LEU A 969 -24.31 -39.47 -34.13
N ASN A 970 -23.35 -39.15 -33.26
CA ASN A 970 -22.72 -40.13 -32.38
C ASN A 970 -23.64 -40.62 -31.25
N LEU A 971 -24.53 -39.77 -30.74
CA LEU A 971 -25.56 -40.16 -29.75
C LEU A 971 -26.66 -41.06 -30.35
N LYS A 972 -27.01 -40.87 -31.62
CA LYS A 972 -27.93 -41.80 -32.33
C LYS A 972 -27.26 -43.13 -32.68
N GLY A 973 -25.97 -43.12 -33.04
CA GLY A 973 -25.21 -44.32 -33.40
C GLY A 973 -24.94 -45.29 -32.24
N THR A 974 -25.05 -44.84 -30.99
CA THR A 974 -24.98 -45.70 -29.79
C THR A 974 -26.35 -46.27 -29.39
N ALA A 975 -27.44 -45.52 -29.59
CA ALA A 975 -28.80 -46.02 -29.35
C ALA A 975 -29.21 -47.13 -30.35
N GLU A 976 -28.86 -46.99 -31.64
CA GLU A 976 -29.12 -48.03 -32.66
C GLU A 976 -28.25 -49.29 -32.47
N ARG A 977 -27.11 -49.16 -31.77
CA ARG A 977 -26.27 -50.31 -31.40
C ARG A 977 -26.86 -51.11 -30.23
N GLY A 978 -27.56 -50.45 -29.31
CA GLY A 978 -28.25 -51.08 -28.18
C GLY A 978 -29.54 -51.82 -28.56
N GLU A 979 -30.22 -51.45 -29.65
CA GLU A 979 -31.41 -52.18 -30.13
C GLU A 979 -31.07 -53.41 -30.98
N LYS A 980 -29.90 -53.45 -31.64
CA LYS A 980 -29.45 -54.66 -32.35
C LYS A 980 -28.93 -55.78 -31.45
N GLU A 981 -28.58 -55.49 -30.19
CA GLU A 981 -28.18 -56.51 -29.20
C GLU A 981 -29.37 -57.14 -28.44
N LYS A 982 -30.61 -56.64 -28.59
CA LYS A 982 -31.80 -57.24 -27.97
C LYS A 982 -32.50 -58.34 -28.79
N TYR A 983 -32.02 -58.65 -29.99
CA TYR A 983 -32.52 -59.77 -30.81
C TYR A 983 -31.55 -60.96 -30.90
N ASN A 984 -30.46 -60.96 -30.13
CA ASN A 984 -29.60 -62.11 -29.92
C ASN A 984 -29.19 -62.17 -28.45
N LEU A 985 -30.14 -62.53 -27.58
CA LEU A 985 -29.89 -63.07 -26.23
C LEU A 985 -31.11 -63.86 -25.77
#